data_AF-A0A954X8F3-F1
#
_entry.id   AF-A0A954X8F3-F1
#
_cell.length_a   1.000
_cell.length_b   1.000
_cell.length_c   1.000
_cell.angle_alpha   90.00
_cell.angle_beta   90.00
_cell.angle_gamma   90.00
#
_symmetry.space_group_name_H-M   'P 1'
#
loop_
_entity.id
_entity.type
_entity.pdbx_description
1 polymer ?
#
loop_
_entity_poly.entity_id
_entity_poly.type
_entity_poly.pdbx_seq_one_letter_code
_entity_poly.pdbx_strand_id
1 'polypeptide(L)'
;MRILLLSLFCLACPAIVLADPWADFEAALPHSAGDLSEDQVDQLIQAADAVEAWASDLEWATPTAADGAPLPADPDEVLRVVRTLVDAKQRADAALANNWPLRKEFVQLTDGAENRQRLGHYLRTTSTLIDLSGRIRYRMRDVLDSATYELDPHPPQFEAMIEMLTKHRVEIGGTALSYVLLDPAPETGAVPYSPAVKAKVLRLLATVRDMEMVPDVVTLLEQPTTTPELAILAAETIRQIGLPQDARPGTPTPLAPSITAAQLRDHLTALNDRTLRPQLKAARQSLLAWASERAEHGVTGDSYRVGDFEVKSGDWLLMRNPSPYNMFTDISPGLFTHVGVVATEVGEDGKRRFVIVDLPERGAKIPATNVDDYLLRTLHYMFLRHNDPAVQQQLGAAAAEMIGNRSNFDLTFRTSRVLDLKGKPLKGQTINTYCAGFLLLCAQTTSRPRTEFFPIPEYAAGGNCLSNLKKLGLAIGDDFVSPSGAIFSPALEIAGRREPMYSPDRQVKEAVYDHFAVSMVEETLHPAPDLSQAMLESAARIAKQNAWLRQFLARANNVSPEMDLESAAKAAAVIETLDAIADANMSGFLKAREAFVAGPLEALRQSGASEQRVAEITQYRQRHADLWNRWIAGQLSPRDMRIALVDFYSQQGRDQLDEKFFGPAAP
;
A
#
# COMPACT_ATOMS: atom_id res chain seq x y z
N MET A 1 -73.81 3.76 18.13
CA MET A 1 -72.73 2.92 18.69
C MET A 1 -71.83 2.52 17.52
N ARG A 2 -70.74 3.26 17.31
CA ARG A 2 -69.83 3.14 16.16
C ARG A 2 -68.71 2.17 16.51
N ILE A 3 -68.54 1.12 15.71
CA ILE A 3 -67.40 0.20 15.75
C ILE A 3 -66.33 0.82 14.85
N LEU A 4 -65.19 1.19 15.44
CA LEU A 4 -64.03 1.72 14.72
C LEU A 4 -63.13 0.53 14.32
N LEU A 5 -62.99 0.29 13.02
CA LEU A 5 -61.91 -0.53 12.46
C LEU A 5 -60.60 0.27 12.59
N LEU A 6 -59.67 -0.22 13.40
CA LEU A 6 -58.27 0.15 13.34
C LEU A 6 -57.54 -0.87 12.45
N SER A 7 -57.42 -0.53 11.17
CA SER A 7 -56.51 -1.20 10.23
C SER A 7 -55.08 -0.74 10.53
N LEU A 8 -54.28 -1.63 11.11
CA LEU A 8 -52.82 -1.54 11.16
C LEU A 8 -52.29 -1.52 9.71
N PHE A 9 -51.82 -0.36 9.24
CA PHE A 9 -50.91 -0.30 8.12
C PHE A 9 -49.49 -0.57 8.66
N CYS A 10 -49.06 -1.83 8.61
CA CYS A 10 -47.63 -2.13 8.57
C CYS A 10 -47.11 -1.59 7.23
N LEU A 11 -46.52 -0.40 7.25
CA LEU A 11 -45.65 0.06 6.18
C LEU A 11 -44.42 -0.84 6.17
N ALA A 12 -44.51 -1.97 5.47
CA ALA A 12 -43.34 -2.65 4.98
C ALA A 12 -42.65 -1.69 4.02
N CYS A 13 -41.52 -1.09 4.43
CA CYS A 13 -40.62 -0.47 3.47
C CYS A 13 -40.32 -1.52 2.40
N PRO A 14 -40.65 -1.28 1.12
CA PRO A 14 -40.20 -2.18 0.07
C PRO A 14 -38.67 -2.14 0.12
N ALA A 15 -38.05 -3.30 0.36
CA ALA A 15 -36.63 -3.45 0.14
C ALA A 15 -36.37 -2.98 -1.29
N ILE A 16 -35.69 -1.84 -1.45
CA ILE A 16 -35.23 -1.39 -2.75
C ILE A 16 -34.25 -2.46 -3.19
N VAL A 17 -34.69 -3.31 -4.12
CA VAL A 17 -33.79 -4.24 -4.80
C VAL A 17 -32.89 -3.37 -5.64
N LEU A 18 -31.73 -2.99 -5.07
CA LEU A 18 -30.67 -2.36 -5.83
C LEU A 18 -30.34 -3.33 -6.98
N ALA A 19 -30.41 -2.83 -8.22
CA ALA A 19 -29.95 -3.61 -9.36
C ALA A 19 -28.49 -4.01 -9.10
N ASP A 20 -28.18 -5.29 -9.27
CA ASP A 20 -26.82 -5.81 -9.09
C ASP A 20 -25.92 -5.20 -10.19
N PRO A 21 -24.99 -4.27 -9.85
CA PRO A 21 -24.18 -3.55 -10.85
C PRO A 21 -23.07 -4.42 -11.43
N TRP A 22 -22.89 -5.64 -10.93
CA TRP A 22 -21.78 -6.48 -11.33
C TRP A 22 -21.88 -6.99 -12.77
N ALA A 23 -23.09 -7.10 -13.34
CA ALA A 23 -23.25 -7.53 -14.72
C ALA A 23 -22.60 -6.54 -15.71
N ASP A 24 -22.80 -5.24 -15.48
CA ASP A 24 -22.21 -4.18 -16.29
C ASP A 24 -20.68 -4.11 -16.06
N PHE A 25 -20.24 -4.30 -14.81
CA PHE A 25 -18.82 -4.37 -14.49
C PHE A 25 -18.11 -5.52 -15.20
N GLU A 26 -18.68 -6.73 -15.16
CA GLU A 26 -18.10 -7.91 -15.80
C GLU A 26 -18.11 -7.80 -17.34
N ALA A 27 -19.12 -7.15 -17.91
CA ALA A 27 -19.20 -6.88 -19.35
C ALA A 27 -18.15 -5.87 -19.83
N ALA A 28 -17.70 -4.95 -18.96
CA ALA A 28 -16.69 -3.94 -19.27
C ALA A 28 -15.24 -4.46 -19.15
N LEU A 29 -15.02 -5.66 -18.61
CA LEU A 29 -13.67 -6.21 -18.44
C LEU A 29 -13.02 -6.56 -19.79
N PRO A 30 -11.73 -6.24 -19.99
CA PRO A 30 -11.01 -6.68 -21.18
C PRO A 30 -10.77 -8.20 -21.16
N HIS A 31 -10.77 -8.81 -22.36
CA HIS A 31 -10.49 -10.23 -22.53
C HIS A 31 -9.15 -10.50 -23.22
N SER A 32 -8.60 -9.50 -23.89
CA SER A 32 -7.27 -9.53 -24.50
C SER A 32 -6.62 -8.14 -24.46
N ALA A 33 -5.30 -8.07 -24.63
CA ALA A 33 -4.60 -6.81 -24.82
C ALA A 33 -5.06 -6.05 -26.09
N GLY A 34 -5.66 -6.76 -27.05
CA GLY A 34 -6.19 -6.19 -28.28
C GLY A 34 -7.52 -5.45 -28.13
N ASP A 35 -8.29 -5.77 -27.09
CA ASP A 35 -9.64 -5.20 -26.87
C ASP A 35 -9.59 -3.81 -26.20
N LEU A 36 -8.47 -3.48 -25.58
CA LEU A 36 -8.32 -2.27 -24.78
C LEU A 36 -8.46 -1.01 -25.63
N SER A 37 -9.42 -0.18 -25.24
CA SER A 37 -9.72 1.12 -25.83
C SER A 37 -10.15 2.11 -24.75
N GLU A 38 -10.10 3.40 -25.06
CA GLU A 38 -10.55 4.45 -24.15
C GLU A 38 -12.01 4.23 -23.70
N ASP A 39 -12.92 3.95 -24.63
CA ASP A 39 -14.34 3.71 -24.34
C ASP A 39 -14.53 2.54 -23.36
N GLN A 40 -13.76 1.46 -23.52
CA GLN A 40 -13.82 0.31 -22.60
C GLN A 40 -13.31 0.67 -21.20
N VAL A 41 -12.22 1.44 -21.10
CA VAL A 41 -11.69 1.91 -19.82
C VAL A 41 -12.73 2.80 -19.11
N ASP A 42 -13.36 3.72 -19.83
CA ASP A 42 -14.37 4.62 -19.26
C ASP A 42 -15.62 3.87 -18.80
N GLN A 43 -16.08 2.88 -19.57
CA GLN A 43 -17.17 1.98 -19.16
C GLN A 43 -16.82 1.21 -17.88
N LEU A 44 -15.58 0.69 -17.79
CA LEU A 44 -15.13 -0.04 -16.61
C LEU A 44 -15.06 0.87 -15.38
N ILE A 45 -14.57 2.10 -15.52
CA ILE A 45 -14.53 3.09 -14.42
C ILE A 45 -15.94 3.36 -13.89
N GLN A 46 -16.89 3.65 -14.79
CA GLN A 46 -18.29 3.91 -14.41
C GLN A 46 -18.93 2.70 -13.70
N ALA A 47 -18.70 1.49 -14.22
CA ALA A 47 -19.23 0.27 -13.63
C ALA A 47 -18.57 -0.04 -12.27
N ALA A 48 -17.27 0.21 -12.12
CA ALA A 48 -16.57 0.07 -10.84
C ALA A 48 -17.12 1.03 -9.78
N ASP A 49 -17.37 2.30 -10.14
CA ASP A 49 -17.99 3.28 -9.24
C ASP A 49 -19.42 2.88 -8.84
N ALA A 50 -20.19 2.28 -9.76
CA ALA A 50 -21.52 1.73 -9.45
C ALA A 50 -21.47 0.55 -8.48
N VAL A 51 -20.50 -0.36 -8.63
CA VAL A 51 -20.24 -1.46 -7.69
C VAL A 51 -19.86 -0.92 -6.31
N GLU A 52 -18.98 0.09 -6.24
CA GLU A 52 -18.59 0.70 -4.97
C GLU A 52 -19.77 1.38 -4.26
N ALA A 53 -20.62 2.10 -5.01
CA ALA A 53 -21.82 2.73 -4.48
C ALA A 53 -22.77 1.68 -3.90
N TRP A 54 -23.07 0.63 -4.68
CA TRP A 54 -23.88 -0.50 -4.22
C TRP A 54 -23.31 -1.15 -2.95
N ALA A 55 -22.00 -1.43 -2.92
CA ALA A 55 -21.35 -2.06 -1.76
C ALA A 55 -21.40 -1.16 -0.51
N SER A 56 -21.41 0.17 -0.70
CA SER A 56 -21.49 1.14 0.39
C SER A 56 -22.90 1.28 0.94
N ASP A 57 -23.92 1.07 0.10
CA ASP A 57 -25.32 1.05 0.50
C ASP A 57 -25.73 -0.28 1.16
N LEU A 58 -24.86 -1.30 1.15
CA LEU A 58 -25.07 -2.53 1.92
C LEU A 58 -24.98 -2.23 3.42
N GLU A 59 -26.14 -2.16 4.05
CA GLU A 59 -26.32 -2.03 5.49
C GLU A 59 -27.42 -2.99 5.96
N TRP A 60 -27.31 -3.48 7.19
CA TRP A 60 -28.44 -4.15 7.84
C TRP A 60 -29.33 -3.08 8.47
N ALA A 61 -30.64 -3.32 8.46
CA ALA A 61 -31.56 -2.44 9.16
C ALA A 61 -31.32 -2.55 10.67
N THR A 62 -31.09 -1.41 11.33
CA THR A 62 -31.22 -1.30 12.79
C THR A 62 -32.66 -0.90 13.09
N PRO A 63 -33.53 -1.82 13.53
CA PRO A 63 -34.91 -1.47 13.82
C PRO A 63 -34.95 -0.41 14.94
N THR A 64 -35.97 0.44 14.92
CA THR A 64 -36.21 1.40 15.99
C THR A 64 -37.45 1.02 16.77
N ALA A 65 -37.37 1.10 18.09
CA ALA A 65 -38.51 0.94 18.98
C ALA A 65 -39.49 2.12 18.80
N ALA A 66 -40.70 1.97 19.34
CA ALA A 66 -41.76 2.98 19.22
C ALA A 66 -41.40 4.34 19.85
N ASP A 67 -40.43 4.37 20.76
CA ASP A 67 -39.88 5.56 21.39
C ASP A 67 -38.65 6.13 20.66
N GLY A 68 -38.26 5.53 19.53
CA GLY A 68 -37.12 5.93 18.72
C GLY A 68 -35.78 5.33 19.17
N ALA A 69 -35.75 4.48 20.20
CA ALA A 69 -34.52 3.81 20.62
C ALA A 69 -34.09 2.75 19.59
N PRO A 70 -32.78 2.62 19.27
CA PRO A 70 -32.30 1.55 18.40
C PRO A 70 -32.49 0.20 19.07
N LEU A 71 -33.06 -0.76 18.33
CA LEU A 71 -33.16 -2.17 18.69
C LEU A 71 -31.95 -2.92 18.11
N PRO A 72 -31.54 -4.05 18.73
CA PRO A 72 -30.47 -4.89 18.17
C PRO A 72 -30.78 -5.30 16.74
N ALA A 73 -29.74 -5.36 15.90
CA ALA A 73 -29.87 -5.88 14.55
C ALA A 73 -30.24 -7.37 14.56
N ASP A 74 -30.91 -7.84 13.51
CA ASP A 74 -31.09 -9.28 13.30
C ASP A 74 -29.73 -9.93 12.98
N PRO A 75 -29.21 -10.84 13.82
CA PRO A 75 -27.86 -11.39 13.62
C PRO A 75 -27.73 -12.19 12.31
N ASP A 76 -28.82 -12.77 11.78
CA ASP A 76 -28.77 -13.47 10.50
C ASP A 76 -28.69 -12.49 9.32
N GLU A 77 -29.30 -11.31 9.46
CA GLU A 77 -29.21 -10.22 8.48
C GLU A 77 -27.81 -9.59 8.48
N VAL A 78 -27.20 -9.39 9.65
CA VAL A 78 -25.80 -8.96 9.78
C VAL A 78 -24.88 -9.92 9.01
N LEU A 79 -25.02 -11.23 9.24
CA LEU A 79 -24.24 -12.25 8.52
C LEU A 79 -24.50 -12.24 7.01
N ARG A 80 -25.73 -12.00 6.56
CA ARG A 80 -26.07 -11.90 5.14
C ARG A 80 -25.33 -10.73 4.48
N VAL A 81 -25.29 -9.57 5.13
CA VAL A 81 -24.57 -8.39 4.62
C VAL A 81 -23.07 -8.66 4.53
N VAL A 82 -22.46 -9.23 5.60
CA VAL A 82 -21.03 -9.58 5.58
C VAL A 82 -20.75 -10.57 4.44
N ARG A 83 -21.58 -11.60 4.26
CA ARG A 83 -21.42 -12.57 3.15
C ARG A 83 -21.45 -11.90 1.79
N THR A 84 -22.40 -10.98 1.59
CA THR A 84 -22.56 -10.27 0.32
C THR A 84 -21.31 -9.44 -0.02
N LEU A 85 -20.70 -8.80 0.98
CA LEU A 85 -19.44 -8.06 0.80
C LEU A 85 -18.23 -8.98 0.57
N VAL A 86 -18.19 -10.14 1.21
CA VAL A 86 -17.15 -11.15 0.95
C VAL A 86 -17.23 -11.61 -0.51
N ASP A 87 -18.42 -11.92 -1.00
CA ASP A 87 -18.62 -12.33 -2.40
C ASP A 87 -18.23 -11.19 -3.37
N ALA A 88 -18.60 -9.95 -3.05
CA ALA A 88 -18.20 -8.77 -3.80
C ALA A 88 -16.67 -8.60 -3.90
N LYS A 89 -15.95 -8.76 -2.77
CA LYS A 89 -14.48 -8.70 -2.76
C LYS A 89 -13.87 -9.80 -3.63
N GLN A 90 -14.39 -11.03 -3.53
CA GLN A 90 -13.90 -12.15 -4.33
C GLN A 90 -14.07 -11.92 -5.83
N ARG A 91 -15.17 -11.29 -6.27
CA ARG A 91 -15.39 -10.92 -7.67
C ARG A 91 -14.40 -9.85 -8.14
N ALA A 92 -14.16 -8.80 -7.35
CA ALA A 92 -13.16 -7.78 -7.66
C ALA A 92 -11.75 -8.37 -7.80
N ASP A 93 -11.37 -9.25 -6.87
CA ASP A 93 -10.06 -9.90 -6.87
C ASP A 93 -9.87 -10.86 -8.02
N ALA A 94 -10.94 -11.58 -8.38
CA ALA A 94 -10.94 -12.45 -9.55
C ALA A 94 -10.77 -11.63 -10.85
N ALA A 95 -11.46 -10.50 -10.98
CA ALA A 95 -11.28 -9.60 -12.12
C ALA A 95 -9.84 -9.08 -12.23
N LEU A 96 -9.25 -8.63 -11.11
CA LEU A 96 -7.85 -8.20 -11.07
C LEU A 96 -6.87 -9.34 -11.38
N ALA A 97 -7.10 -10.53 -10.81
CA ALA A 97 -6.29 -11.72 -11.07
C ALA A 97 -6.33 -12.15 -12.55
N ASN A 98 -7.49 -12.03 -13.20
CA ASN A 98 -7.69 -12.36 -14.61
C ASN A 98 -7.10 -11.29 -15.55
N ASN A 99 -7.01 -10.03 -15.11
CA ASN A 99 -6.39 -8.96 -15.89
C ASN A 99 -4.85 -9.08 -15.93
N TRP A 100 -4.20 -9.53 -14.85
CA TRP A 100 -2.73 -9.61 -14.78
C TRP A 100 -2.07 -10.41 -15.91
N PRO A 101 -2.58 -11.58 -16.34
CA PRO A 101 -2.04 -12.31 -17.49
C PRO A 101 -1.94 -11.48 -18.78
N LEU A 102 -2.88 -10.56 -19.04
CA LEU A 102 -2.95 -9.78 -20.28
C LEU A 102 -1.70 -8.94 -20.53
N ARG A 103 -0.97 -8.54 -19.47
CA ARG A 103 0.30 -7.79 -19.58
C ARG A 103 1.33 -8.45 -20.49
N LYS A 104 1.30 -9.78 -20.63
CA LYS A 104 2.29 -10.52 -21.44
C LYS A 104 2.00 -10.48 -22.94
N GLU A 105 0.76 -10.17 -23.33
CA GLU A 105 0.32 -10.19 -24.73
C GLU A 105 0.87 -8.99 -25.52
N PHE A 106 1.16 -7.87 -24.86
CA PHE A 106 1.67 -6.65 -25.48
C PHE A 106 2.98 -6.83 -26.23
N VAL A 107 3.82 -7.80 -25.83
CA VAL A 107 5.08 -8.12 -26.50
C VAL A 107 4.86 -8.72 -27.90
N GLN A 108 3.67 -9.26 -28.16
CA GLN A 108 3.30 -9.85 -29.45
C GLN A 108 2.67 -8.81 -30.40
N LEU A 109 2.26 -7.65 -29.87
CA LEU A 109 1.68 -6.58 -30.66
C LEU A 109 2.77 -5.79 -31.40
N THR A 110 2.42 -5.24 -32.55
CA THR A 110 3.37 -4.44 -33.35
C THR A 110 3.68 -3.14 -32.61
N ASP A 111 4.96 -2.79 -32.51
CA ASP A 111 5.37 -1.53 -31.91
C ASP A 111 4.83 -0.33 -32.74
N GLY A 112 4.27 0.65 -32.04
CA GLY A 112 3.57 1.77 -32.66
C GLY A 112 2.72 2.57 -31.67
N ALA A 113 2.22 3.72 -32.14
CA ALA A 113 1.41 4.63 -31.32
C ALA A 113 0.14 3.98 -30.77
N GLU A 114 -0.52 3.13 -31.55
CA GLU A 114 -1.72 2.40 -31.13
C GLU A 114 -1.42 1.42 -29.98
N ASN A 115 -0.33 0.65 -30.09
CA ASN A 115 0.06 -0.27 -29.02
C ASN A 115 0.41 0.47 -27.72
N ARG A 116 1.03 1.66 -27.84
CA ARG A 116 1.31 2.52 -26.67
C ARG A 116 0.05 3.04 -26.00
N GLN A 117 -0.96 3.44 -26.77
CA GLN A 117 -2.26 3.81 -26.20
C GLN A 117 -2.89 2.63 -25.45
N ARG A 118 -2.86 1.43 -26.02
CA ARG A 118 -3.37 0.22 -25.36
C ARG A 118 -2.61 -0.13 -24.08
N LEU A 119 -1.30 0.09 -24.02
CA LEU A 119 -0.51 -0.05 -22.78
C LEU A 119 -1.00 0.91 -21.70
N GLY A 120 -1.22 2.18 -22.04
CA GLY A 120 -1.79 3.17 -21.14
C GLY A 120 -3.20 2.77 -20.65
N HIS A 121 -4.04 2.27 -21.55
CA HIS A 121 -5.37 1.73 -21.21
C HIS A 121 -5.26 0.53 -20.26
N TYR A 122 -4.34 -0.41 -20.50
CA TYR A 122 -4.10 -1.55 -19.59
C TYR A 122 -3.73 -1.08 -18.19
N LEU A 123 -2.83 -0.10 -18.06
CA LEU A 123 -2.43 0.41 -16.75
C LEU A 123 -3.57 1.12 -16.03
N ARG A 124 -4.41 1.89 -16.75
CA ARG A 124 -5.63 2.51 -16.21
C ARG A 124 -6.66 1.48 -15.76
N THR A 125 -6.94 0.46 -16.57
CA THR A 125 -7.80 -0.68 -16.21
C THR A 125 -7.26 -1.36 -14.95
N THR A 126 -5.96 -1.66 -14.92
CA THR A 126 -5.32 -2.31 -13.77
C THR A 126 -5.44 -1.46 -12.50
N SER A 127 -5.22 -0.15 -12.59
CA SER A 127 -5.41 0.77 -11.45
C SER A 127 -6.86 0.75 -10.99
N THR A 128 -7.83 0.84 -11.91
CA THR A 128 -9.27 0.84 -11.58
C THR A 128 -9.67 -0.42 -10.82
N LEU A 129 -9.17 -1.59 -11.23
CA LEU A 129 -9.42 -2.86 -10.56
C LEU A 129 -8.77 -2.94 -9.17
N ILE A 130 -7.54 -2.41 -9.03
CA ILE A 130 -6.86 -2.29 -7.73
C ILE A 130 -7.65 -1.36 -6.80
N ASP A 131 -8.11 -0.23 -7.31
CA ASP A 131 -8.83 0.79 -6.54
C ASP A 131 -10.20 0.24 -6.09
N LEU A 132 -10.95 -0.41 -6.97
CA LEU A 132 -12.22 -1.06 -6.62
C LEU A 132 -12.02 -2.11 -5.52
N SER A 133 -11.04 -3.01 -5.69
CA SER A 133 -10.73 -4.03 -4.70
C SER A 133 -10.36 -3.41 -3.34
N GLY A 134 -9.54 -2.36 -3.35
CA GLY A 134 -9.16 -1.59 -2.16
C GLY A 134 -10.35 -0.89 -1.48
N ARG A 135 -11.27 -0.30 -2.25
CA ARG A 135 -12.47 0.38 -1.72
C ARG A 135 -13.47 -0.61 -1.11
N ILE A 136 -13.68 -1.78 -1.73
CA ILE A 136 -14.49 -2.85 -1.15
C ILE A 136 -13.83 -3.38 0.13
N ARG A 137 -12.51 -3.57 0.15
CA ARG A 137 -11.75 -3.94 1.36
C ARG A 137 -11.95 -2.93 2.48
N TYR A 138 -11.89 -1.63 2.15
CA TYR A 138 -12.14 -0.56 3.11
C TYR A 138 -13.56 -0.62 3.67
N ARG A 139 -14.60 -0.75 2.83
CA ARG A 139 -15.99 -0.89 3.29
C ARG A 139 -16.19 -2.13 4.15
N MET A 140 -15.58 -3.25 3.75
CA MET A 140 -15.67 -4.49 4.50
C MET A 140 -15.07 -4.37 5.90
N ARG A 141 -14.01 -3.57 6.09
CA ARG A 141 -13.49 -3.26 7.44
C ARG A 141 -14.57 -2.60 8.31
N ASP A 142 -15.17 -1.51 7.85
CA ASP A 142 -16.19 -0.76 8.60
C ASP A 142 -17.38 -1.65 8.97
N VAL A 143 -17.79 -2.51 8.04
CA VAL A 143 -18.89 -3.45 8.23
C VAL A 143 -18.52 -4.57 9.21
N LEU A 144 -17.29 -5.10 9.14
CA LEU A 144 -16.83 -6.13 10.07
C LEU A 144 -16.67 -5.60 11.49
N ASP A 145 -16.15 -4.39 11.66
CA ASP A 145 -16.04 -3.75 12.97
C ASP A 145 -17.43 -3.62 13.63
N SER A 146 -18.44 -3.20 12.84
CA SER A 146 -19.83 -3.11 13.30
C SER A 146 -20.47 -4.47 13.55
N ALA A 147 -20.28 -5.42 12.63
CA ALA A 147 -20.84 -6.77 12.73
C ALA A 147 -20.30 -7.52 13.94
N THR A 148 -19.04 -7.28 14.28
CA THR A 148 -18.40 -7.86 15.46
C THR A 148 -19.13 -7.42 16.73
N TYR A 149 -19.44 -6.13 16.88
CA TYR A 149 -20.21 -5.62 18.02
C TYR A 149 -21.62 -6.21 18.08
N GLU A 150 -22.33 -6.24 16.96
CA GLU A 150 -23.70 -6.74 16.89
C GLU A 150 -23.79 -8.26 17.12
N LEU A 151 -22.78 -9.02 16.70
CA LEU A 151 -22.76 -10.49 16.81
C LEU A 151 -22.13 -11.00 18.11
N ASP A 152 -21.42 -10.17 18.87
CA ASP A 152 -20.83 -10.56 20.16
C ASP A 152 -21.83 -11.24 21.14
N PRO A 153 -23.08 -10.75 21.28
CA PRO A 153 -24.09 -11.41 22.11
C PRO A 153 -24.66 -12.71 21.51
N HIS A 154 -24.27 -13.06 20.28
CA HIS A 154 -24.80 -14.18 19.50
C HIS A 154 -23.68 -15.17 19.08
N PRO A 155 -23.17 -16.01 20.01
CA PRO A 155 -22.01 -16.88 19.75
C PRO A 155 -22.10 -17.76 18.49
N PRO A 156 -23.26 -18.38 18.15
CA PRO A 156 -23.35 -19.20 16.93
C PRO A 156 -23.09 -18.37 15.66
N GLN A 157 -23.65 -17.17 15.57
CA GLN A 157 -23.48 -16.28 14.42
C GLN A 157 -22.08 -15.66 14.39
N PHE A 158 -21.55 -15.25 15.53
CA PHE A 158 -20.16 -14.78 15.62
C PHE A 158 -19.17 -15.84 15.14
N GLU A 159 -19.34 -17.09 15.58
CA GLU A 159 -18.53 -18.22 15.13
C GLU A 159 -18.71 -18.50 13.63
N ALA A 160 -19.94 -18.42 13.11
CA ALA A 160 -20.21 -18.59 11.69
C ALA A 160 -19.53 -17.50 10.84
N MET A 161 -19.45 -16.26 11.34
CA MET A 161 -18.69 -15.19 10.70
C MET A 161 -17.21 -15.55 10.61
N ILE A 162 -16.58 -15.95 11.73
CA ILE A 162 -15.15 -16.35 11.74
C ILE A 162 -14.89 -17.49 10.74
N GLU A 163 -15.76 -18.51 10.72
CA GLU A 163 -15.64 -19.64 9.80
C GLU A 163 -15.79 -19.23 8.34
N MET A 164 -16.71 -18.33 8.03
CA MET A 164 -16.87 -17.77 6.68
C MET A 164 -15.62 -16.98 6.26
N LEU A 165 -15.12 -16.07 7.10
CA LEU A 165 -13.93 -15.28 6.80
C LEU A 165 -12.70 -16.18 6.61
N THR A 166 -12.59 -17.25 7.40
CA THR A 166 -11.51 -18.24 7.28
C THR A 166 -11.63 -19.01 5.98
N LYS A 167 -12.81 -19.52 5.65
CA LYS A 167 -13.07 -20.30 4.43
C LYS A 167 -12.77 -19.48 3.17
N HIS A 168 -13.16 -18.21 3.15
CA HIS A 168 -13.00 -17.32 2.01
C HIS A 168 -11.67 -16.54 2.02
N ARG A 169 -10.81 -16.77 3.03
CA ARG A 169 -9.49 -16.12 3.23
C ARG A 169 -9.55 -14.59 3.20
N VAL A 170 -10.51 -14.03 3.93
CA VAL A 170 -10.77 -12.59 3.94
C VAL A 170 -9.75 -11.88 4.84
N GLU A 171 -8.69 -11.33 4.24
CA GLU A 171 -7.54 -10.71 4.94
C GLU A 171 -7.96 -9.68 5.99
N ILE A 172 -8.80 -8.72 5.61
CA ILE A 172 -9.28 -7.66 6.52
C ILE A 172 -10.14 -8.19 7.67
N GLY A 173 -10.70 -9.39 7.53
CA GLY A 173 -11.38 -10.09 8.61
C GLY A 173 -10.43 -10.55 9.71
N GLY A 174 -9.17 -10.86 9.37
CA GLY A 174 -8.12 -11.08 10.36
C GLY A 174 -7.86 -9.82 11.17
N THR A 175 -7.68 -8.68 10.49
CA THR A 175 -7.48 -7.36 11.13
C THR A 175 -8.64 -6.95 12.03
N ALA A 176 -9.88 -7.09 11.56
CA ALA A 176 -11.06 -6.69 12.32
C ALA A 176 -11.28 -7.58 13.57
N LEU A 177 -10.82 -8.83 13.55
CA LEU A 177 -11.04 -9.79 14.63
C LEU A 177 -9.80 -10.06 15.50
N SER A 178 -8.65 -9.46 15.21
CA SER A 178 -7.42 -9.72 15.99
C SER A 178 -7.54 -9.25 17.44
N TYR A 179 -8.35 -8.22 17.71
CA TYR A 179 -8.63 -7.73 19.06
C TYR A 179 -9.23 -8.80 19.98
N VAL A 180 -9.90 -9.83 19.44
CA VAL A 180 -10.44 -10.98 20.20
C VAL A 180 -9.35 -11.73 20.96
N LEU A 181 -8.10 -11.64 20.51
CA LEU A 181 -6.95 -12.25 21.19
C LEU A 181 -6.57 -11.47 22.46
N LEU A 182 -6.99 -10.21 22.59
CA LEU A 182 -6.62 -9.31 23.66
C LEU A 182 -7.59 -9.44 24.84
N ASP A 183 -7.05 -9.59 26.05
CA ASP A 183 -7.87 -9.51 27.27
C ASP A 183 -8.22 -8.03 27.55
N PRO A 184 -9.50 -7.69 27.78
CA PRO A 184 -9.89 -6.34 28.13
C PRO A 184 -9.27 -5.92 29.46
N ALA A 185 -9.01 -4.62 29.63
CA ALA A 185 -8.46 -4.11 30.87
C ALA A 185 -9.44 -4.35 32.03
N PRO A 186 -8.97 -4.78 33.23
CA PRO A 186 -9.85 -5.18 34.34
C PRO A 186 -10.90 -4.13 34.74
N GLU A 187 -10.58 -2.84 34.57
CA GLU A 187 -11.43 -1.68 34.86
C GLU A 187 -12.63 -1.53 33.92
N THR A 188 -12.60 -2.15 32.74
CA THR A 188 -13.70 -2.04 31.75
C THR A 188 -14.91 -2.90 32.11
N GLY A 189 -14.74 -3.91 32.97
CA GLY A 189 -15.77 -4.89 33.30
C GLY A 189 -16.13 -5.85 32.15
N ALA A 190 -15.47 -5.74 30.99
CA ALA A 190 -15.64 -6.67 29.89
C ALA A 190 -15.00 -8.02 30.20
N VAL A 191 -15.60 -9.10 29.70
CA VAL A 191 -15.12 -10.48 29.94
C VAL A 191 -14.21 -10.89 28.78
N PRO A 192 -13.03 -11.47 29.05
CA PRO A 192 -12.19 -12.04 28.01
C PRO A 192 -12.91 -13.09 27.16
N TYR A 193 -12.62 -13.12 25.86
CA TYR A 193 -13.11 -14.19 24.99
C TYR A 193 -12.58 -15.56 25.41
N SER A 194 -13.41 -16.59 25.22
CA SER A 194 -13.03 -17.95 25.57
C SER A 194 -11.82 -18.45 24.76
N PRO A 195 -11.01 -19.37 25.32
CA PRO A 195 -9.90 -19.98 24.58
C PRO A 195 -10.31 -20.63 23.25
N ALA A 196 -11.54 -21.15 23.15
CA ALA A 196 -12.04 -21.75 21.92
C ALA A 196 -12.22 -20.71 20.80
N VAL A 197 -12.76 -19.53 21.13
CA VAL A 197 -12.94 -18.42 20.19
C VAL A 197 -11.57 -17.86 19.79
N LYS A 198 -10.67 -17.61 20.75
CA LYS A 198 -9.28 -17.19 20.45
C LYS A 198 -8.57 -18.17 19.51
N ALA A 199 -8.76 -19.48 19.70
CA ALA A 199 -8.20 -20.49 18.81
C ALA A 199 -8.79 -20.46 17.39
N LYS A 200 -10.08 -20.13 17.23
CA LYS A 200 -10.68 -19.93 15.90
C LYS A 200 -10.09 -18.69 15.21
N VAL A 201 -9.92 -17.58 15.94
CA VAL A 201 -9.27 -16.37 15.40
C VAL A 201 -7.80 -16.64 15.02
N LEU A 202 -7.02 -17.34 15.84
CA LEU A 202 -5.66 -17.74 15.45
C LEU A 202 -5.63 -18.55 14.15
N ARG A 203 -6.61 -19.44 13.92
CA ARG A 203 -6.73 -20.16 12.64
C ARG A 203 -7.09 -19.25 11.47
N LEU A 204 -7.95 -18.25 11.69
CA LEU A 204 -8.24 -17.22 10.70
C LEU A 204 -6.93 -16.49 10.33
N LEU A 205 -6.20 -15.98 11.33
CA LEU A 205 -4.93 -15.27 11.13
C LEU A 205 -3.89 -16.13 10.40
N ALA A 206 -3.76 -17.40 10.77
CA ALA A 206 -2.87 -18.36 10.11
C ALA A 206 -3.28 -18.67 8.66
N THR A 207 -4.57 -18.52 8.34
CA THR A 207 -5.13 -18.75 7.01
C THR A 207 -4.95 -17.54 6.09
N VAL A 208 -5.22 -16.33 6.60
CA VAL A 208 -5.09 -15.09 5.83
C VAL A 208 -3.65 -14.60 5.72
N ARG A 209 -2.83 -14.91 6.74
CA ARG A 209 -1.40 -14.63 6.79
C ARG A 209 -1.04 -13.15 6.61
N ASP A 210 -1.79 -12.24 7.22
CA ASP A 210 -1.39 -10.82 7.21
C ASP A 210 -0.28 -10.58 8.25
N MET A 211 0.86 -10.04 7.80
CA MET A 211 2.01 -9.73 8.67
C MET A 211 1.70 -8.66 9.71
N GLU A 212 0.72 -7.79 9.46
CA GLU A 212 0.31 -6.76 10.43
C GLU A 212 -0.30 -7.36 11.70
N MET A 213 -0.65 -8.65 11.69
CA MET A 213 -1.28 -9.35 12.81
C MET A 213 -0.29 -9.96 13.80
N VAL A 214 0.99 -10.03 13.45
CA VAL A 214 2.01 -10.60 14.34
C VAL A 214 2.04 -9.91 15.72
N PRO A 215 1.99 -8.56 15.82
CA PRO A 215 1.93 -7.88 17.11
C PRO A 215 0.79 -8.37 18.03
N ASP A 216 -0.43 -8.53 17.52
CA ASP A 216 -1.58 -8.98 18.33
C ASP A 216 -1.42 -10.43 18.80
N VAL A 217 -0.85 -11.29 17.95
CA VAL A 217 -0.53 -12.69 18.32
C VAL A 217 0.57 -12.74 19.39
N VAL A 218 1.53 -11.80 19.35
CA VAL A 218 2.57 -11.66 20.38
C VAL A 218 1.97 -11.16 21.70
N THR A 219 1.08 -10.18 21.65
CA THR A 219 0.39 -9.72 22.87
C THR A 219 -0.39 -10.85 23.54
N LEU A 220 -1.01 -11.75 22.77
CA LEU A 220 -1.58 -12.98 23.33
C LEU A 220 -0.52 -13.87 24.00
N LEU A 221 0.66 -14.08 23.40
CA LEU A 221 1.74 -14.89 24.00
C LEU A 221 2.24 -14.32 25.35
N GLU A 222 2.15 -13.01 25.53
CA GLU A 222 2.62 -12.31 26.72
C GLU A 222 1.58 -12.28 27.86
N GLN A 223 0.31 -12.58 27.57
CA GLN A 223 -0.76 -12.58 28.57
C GLN A 223 -0.57 -13.71 29.61
N PRO A 224 -0.69 -13.41 30.92
CA PRO A 224 -0.61 -14.43 31.98
C PRO A 224 -1.72 -15.49 31.93
N THR A 225 -2.84 -15.17 31.27
CA THR A 225 -4.03 -16.01 31.10
C THR A 225 -3.90 -16.99 29.93
N THR A 226 -2.87 -16.86 29.09
CA THR A 226 -2.68 -17.69 27.91
C THR A 226 -2.32 -19.12 28.28
N THR A 227 -3.16 -20.07 27.83
CA THR A 227 -2.96 -21.49 28.08
C THR A 227 -1.80 -22.05 27.23
N PRO A 228 -1.14 -23.14 27.66
CA PRO A 228 -0.07 -23.76 26.87
C PRO A 228 -0.51 -24.16 25.44
N GLU A 229 -1.75 -24.62 25.28
CA GLU A 229 -2.37 -24.90 23.98
C GLU A 229 -2.40 -23.66 23.08
N LEU A 230 -2.89 -22.53 23.61
CA LEU A 230 -2.98 -21.28 22.86
C LEU A 230 -1.60 -20.72 22.54
N ALA A 231 -0.64 -20.81 23.47
CA ALA A 231 0.72 -20.37 23.22
C ALA A 231 1.39 -21.15 22.07
N ILE A 232 1.20 -22.47 22.01
CA ILE A 232 1.71 -23.30 20.91
C ILE A 232 1.01 -22.94 19.60
N LEU A 233 -0.30 -22.72 19.62
CA LEU A 233 -1.06 -22.31 18.43
C LEU A 233 -0.66 -20.91 17.94
N ALA A 234 -0.41 -19.96 18.84
CA ALA A 234 0.07 -18.63 18.52
C ALA A 234 1.48 -18.67 17.90
N ALA A 235 2.40 -19.45 18.47
CA ALA A 235 3.72 -19.66 17.89
C ALA A 235 3.66 -20.30 16.48
N GLU A 236 2.76 -21.28 16.29
CA GLU A 236 2.50 -21.86 14.98
C GLU A 236 1.89 -20.84 14.00
N THR A 237 1.01 -19.97 14.47
CA THR A 237 0.40 -18.89 13.69
C THR A 237 1.47 -17.90 13.23
N ILE A 238 2.39 -17.48 14.11
CA ILE A 238 3.55 -16.64 13.75
C ILE A 238 4.41 -17.33 12.69
N ARG A 239 4.68 -18.64 12.84
CA ARG A 239 5.44 -19.40 11.83
C ARG A 239 4.76 -19.40 10.47
N GLN A 240 3.43 -19.46 10.41
CA GLN A 240 2.66 -19.48 9.16
C GLN A 240 2.52 -18.10 8.51
N ILE A 241 2.35 -17.04 9.31
CA ILE A 241 2.33 -15.64 8.84
C ILE A 241 3.72 -15.23 8.33
N GLY A 242 4.77 -15.63 9.04
CA GLY A 242 6.14 -15.17 8.83
C GLY A 242 6.68 -14.53 10.12
N LEU A 243 7.77 -15.09 10.63
CA LEU A 243 8.46 -14.52 11.79
C LEU A 243 9.33 -13.34 11.34
N PRO A 244 9.17 -12.14 11.94
CA PRO A 244 10.02 -11.00 11.65
C PRO A 244 11.51 -11.32 11.81
N GLN A 245 12.33 -10.70 10.98
CA GLN A 245 13.78 -10.89 11.00
C GLN A 245 14.40 -10.05 12.12
N ASP A 246 15.51 -10.53 12.67
CA ASP A 246 16.30 -9.72 13.60
C ASP A 246 16.82 -8.47 12.88
N ALA A 247 16.77 -7.34 13.58
CA ALA A 247 17.26 -6.06 13.06
C ALA A 247 18.69 -6.19 12.52
N ARG A 248 18.96 -5.51 11.41
CA ARG A 248 20.27 -5.50 10.78
C ARG A 248 21.28 -4.68 11.61
N PRO A 249 22.45 -5.23 11.99
CA PRO A 249 23.45 -4.48 12.76
C PRO A 249 23.82 -3.14 12.12
N GLY A 250 23.99 -2.11 12.94
CA GLY A 250 24.44 -0.77 12.50
C GLY A 250 23.44 -0.02 11.61
N THR A 251 22.24 -0.55 11.38
CA THR A 251 21.20 0.11 10.59
C THR A 251 20.11 0.60 11.54
N PRO A 252 19.84 1.93 11.61
CA PRO A 252 18.73 2.43 12.38
C PRO A 252 17.45 1.79 11.85
N THR A 253 16.85 0.90 12.63
CA THR A 253 15.57 0.32 12.29
C THR A 253 14.52 1.20 12.96
N PRO A 254 13.60 1.81 12.20
CA PRO A 254 12.63 2.75 12.77
C PRO A 254 11.68 2.08 13.78
N LEU A 255 11.51 0.77 13.69
CA LEU A 255 10.69 -0.04 14.59
C LEU A 255 11.45 -1.33 14.93
N ALA A 256 11.45 -1.73 16.21
CA ALA A 256 11.94 -3.05 16.58
C ALA A 256 10.96 -4.13 16.05
N PRO A 257 11.45 -5.32 15.69
CA PRO A 257 10.55 -6.42 15.34
C PRO A 257 9.62 -6.72 16.51
N SER A 258 8.35 -7.00 16.24
CA SER A 258 7.35 -7.30 17.28
C SER A 258 7.73 -8.51 18.12
N ILE A 259 8.44 -9.48 17.52
CA ILE A 259 9.04 -10.62 18.20
C ILE A 259 10.25 -11.12 17.40
N THR A 260 11.30 -11.52 18.11
CA THR A 260 12.49 -12.19 17.56
C THR A 260 12.38 -13.71 17.70
N ALA A 261 13.17 -14.45 16.92
CA ALA A 261 13.27 -15.91 17.05
C ALA A 261 13.71 -16.35 18.46
N ALA A 262 14.61 -15.57 19.09
CA ALA A 262 15.06 -15.83 20.46
C ALA A 262 13.92 -15.67 21.48
N GLN A 263 13.15 -14.58 21.40
CA GLN A 263 11.99 -14.37 22.27
C GLN A 263 10.95 -15.48 22.10
N LEU A 264 10.62 -15.85 20.85
CA LEU A 264 9.67 -16.94 20.59
C LEU A 264 10.15 -18.28 21.17
N ARG A 265 11.44 -18.60 21.03
CA ARG A 265 12.06 -19.78 21.66
C ARG A 265 11.92 -19.72 23.19
N ASP A 266 12.14 -18.56 23.80
CA ASP A 266 12.09 -18.40 25.25
C ASP A 266 10.65 -18.59 25.78
N HIS A 267 9.64 -18.04 25.09
CA HIS A 267 8.22 -18.29 25.39
C HIS A 267 7.89 -19.80 25.32
N LEU A 268 8.32 -20.48 24.26
CA LEU A 268 8.10 -21.92 24.11
C LEU A 268 8.84 -22.74 25.18
N THR A 269 10.02 -22.30 25.59
CA THR A 269 10.83 -22.97 26.62
C THR A 269 10.16 -22.89 27.99
N ALA A 270 9.54 -21.76 28.31
CA ALA A 270 8.84 -21.54 29.59
C ALA A 270 7.61 -22.45 29.80
N LEU A 271 7.04 -23.04 28.74
CA LEU A 271 5.89 -23.95 28.85
C LEU A 271 6.25 -25.25 29.60
N ASN A 272 5.43 -25.63 30.57
CA ASN A 272 5.63 -26.83 31.37
C ASN A 272 5.30 -28.12 30.58
N ASP A 273 6.34 -28.80 30.11
CA ASP A 273 6.23 -30.03 29.32
C ASP A 273 5.39 -31.14 30.01
N ARG A 274 5.38 -31.21 31.35
CA ARG A 274 4.63 -32.26 32.07
C ARG A 274 3.13 -32.16 31.89
N THR A 275 2.62 -30.97 31.58
CA THR A 275 1.19 -30.68 31.45
C THR A 275 0.67 -30.84 30.02
N LEU A 276 1.56 -30.98 29.04
CA LEU A 276 1.21 -31.03 27.62
C LEU A 276 0.80 -32.44 27.17
N ARG A 277 -0.25 -32.50 26.35
CA ARG A 277 -0.63 -33.73 25.61
C ARG A 277 0.46 -34.09 24.58
N PRO A 278 0.63 -35.38 24.22
CA PRO A 278 1.70 -35.82 23.33
C PRO A 278 1.81 -35.05 22.01
N GLN A 279 0.67 -34.73 21.37
CA GLN A 279 0.65 -33.96 20.12
C GLN A 279 1.20 -32.53 20.30
N LEU A 280 0.89 -31.89 21.42
CA LEU A 280 1.38 -30.54 21.74
C LEU A 280 2.86 -30.54 22.10
N LYS A 281 3.35 -31.61 22.76
CA LYS A 281 4.79 -31.80 23.00
C LYS A 281 5.57 -31.86 21.68
N ALA A 282 5.08 -32.65 20.73
CA ALA A 282 5.71 -32.78 19.41
C ALA A 282 5.70 -31.44 18.65
N ALA A 283 4.57 -30.73 18.63
CA ALA A 283 4.46 -29.41 18.01
C ALA A 283 5.44 -28.41 18.66
N ARG A 284 5.46 -28.33 19.99
CA ARG A 284 6.41 -27.49 20.75
C ARG A 284 7.86 -27.82 20.43
N GLN A 285 8.24 -29.10 20.38
CA GLN A 285 9.60 -29.52 20.05
C GLN A 285 10.01 -29.09 18.63
N SER A 286 9.11 -29.26 17.66
CA SER A 286 9.34 -28.79 16.28
C SER A 286 9.50 -27.28 16.21
N LEU A 287 8.65 -26.52 16.90
CA LEU A 287 8.74 -25.06 16.97
C LEU A 287 10.00 -24.58 17.67
N LEU A 288 10.42 -25.24 18.75
CA LEU A 288 11.66 -24.92 19.47
C LEU A 288 12.89 -25.15 18.59
N ALA A 289 12.94 -26.26 17.83
CA ALA A 289 14.04 -26.53 16.91
C ALA A 289 14.12 -25.45 15.83
N TRP A 290 12.99 -25.13 15.19
CA TRP A 290 12.90 -24.09 14.18
C TRP A 290 13.26 -22.69 14.71
N ALA A 291 12.73 -22.29 15.87
CA ALA A 291 13.02 -20.99 16.47
C ALA A 291 14.48 -20.89 16.95
N SER A 292 15.07 -21.99 17.44
CA SER A 292 16.48 -22.02 17.83
C SER A 292 17.41 -21.86 16.62
N GLU A 293 17.15 -22.59 15.54
CA GLU A 293 17.89 -22.45 14.28
C GLU A 293 17.78 -21.01 13.74
N ARG A 294 16.58 -20.43 13.74
CA ARG A 294 16.36 -19.03 13.34
C ARG A 294 17.08 -18.03 14.24
N ALA A 295 17.09 -18.25 15.56
CA ALA A 295 17.74 -17.37 16.51
C ALA A 295 19.27 -17.37 16.38
N GLU A 296 19.85 -18.51 15.99
CA GLU A 296 21.30 -18.67 15.82
C GLU A 296 21.78 -18.19 14.45
N HIS A 297 21.09 -18.59 13.37
CA HIS A 297 21.58 -18.40 12.01
C HIS A 297 20.77 -17.40 11.17
N GLY A 298 19.68 -16.84 11.69
CA GLY A 298 18.75 -16.06 10.89
C GLY A 298 17.96 -16.96 9.92
N VAL A 299 17.62 -16.46 8.74
CA VAL A 299 16.87 -17.23 7.72
C VAL A 299 17.76 -18.28 7.07
N THR A 300 17.53 -19.57 7.33
CA THR A 300 18.32 -20.67 6.74
C THR A 300 17.78 -21.20 5.41
N GLY A 301 16.48 -21.03 5.13
CA GLY A 301 15.87 -21.47 3.86
C GLY A 301 16.19 -20.58 2.65
N ASP A 302 15.91 -21.08 1.45
CA ASP A 302 16.08 -20.35 0.18
C ASP A 302 15.01 -19.30 -0.09
N SER A 303 13.99 -19.24 0.77
CA SER A 303 12.91 -18.25 0.70
C SER A 303 12.61 -17.64 2.08
N TYR A 304 11.95 -16.48 2.05
CA TYR A 304 11.41 -15.82 3.23
C TYR A 304 9.91 -15.61 3.07
N ARG A 305 9.15 -16.04 4.08
CA ARG A 305 7.69 -15.92 4.13
C ARG A 305 7.32 -14.47 4.43
N VAL A 306 6.52 -13.87 3.55
CA VAL A 306 6.00 -12.51 3.67
C VAL A 306 4.49 -12.64 3.53
N GLY A 307 3.83 -12.94 4.64
CA GLY A 307 2.40 -13.19 4.68
C GLY A 307 1.96 -14.41 3.85
N ASP A 308 1.12 -14.22 2.86
CA ASP A 308 0.54 -15.32 2.07
C ASP A 308 1.49 -15.88 1.00
N PHE A 309 2.55 -15.17 0.62
CA PHE A 309 3.55 -15.60 -0.36
C PHE A 309 4.97 -15.71 0.21
N GLU A 310 5.93 -16.14 -0.61
CA GLU A 310 7.35 -16.18 -0.25
C GLU A 310 8.19 -15.43 -1.26
N VAL A 311 9.13 -14.65 -0.74
CA VAL A 311 10.17 -13.99 -1.53
C VAL A 311 11.43 -14.85 -1.58
N LYS A 312 12.19 -14.70 -2.66
CA LYS A 312 13.47 -15.36 -2.91
C LYS A 312 14.49 -14.32 -3.36
N SER A 313 15.77 -14.62 -3.14
CA SER A 313 16.86 -13.81 -3.68
C SER A 313 16.72 -13.70 -5.21
N GLY A 314 16.78 -12.49 -5.75
CA GLY A 314 16.56 -12.19 -7.16
C GLY A 314 15.15 -11.74 -7.54
N ASP A 315 14.17 -11.84 -6.62
CA ASP A 315 12.84 -11.27 -6.87
C ASP A 315 12.93 -9.74 -6.94
N TRP A 316 12.22 -9.14 -7.89
CA TRP A 316 12.13 -7.70 -8.04
C TRP A 316 10.90 -7.19 -7.30
N LEU A 317 11.12 -6.28 -6.36
CA LEU A 317 10.07 -5.52 -5.71
C LEU A 317 9.71 -4.32 -6.59
N LEU A 318 8.43 -4.14 -6.88
CA LEU A 318 7.85 -2.95 -7.46
C LEU A 318 6.88 -2.35 -6.44
N MET A 319 6.93 -1.04 -6.25
CA MET A 319 6.05 -0.36 -5.30
C MET A 319 5.34 0.83 -5.94
N ARG A 320 4.09 1.02 -5.53
CA ARG A 320 3.29 2.19 -5.88
C ARG A 320 3.23 3.09 -4.66
N ASN A 321 3.91 4.22 -4.76
CA ASN A 321 3.74 5.35 -3.86
C ASN A 321 3.28 6.56 -4.67
N PRO A 322 2.42 7.43 -4.12
CA PRO A 322 2.07 8.70 -4.76
C PRO A 322 3.34 9.45 -5.14
N SER A 323 3.49 9.82 -6.41
CA SER A 323 4.71 10.42 -6.94
C SER A 323 4.43 11.27 -8.18
N PRO A 324 5.09 12.42 -8.33
CA PRO A 324 4.98 13.23 -9.56
C PRO A 324 5.63 12.60 -10.78
N TYR A 325 6.43 11.55 -10.60
CA TYR A 325 7.17 10.87 -11.68
C TYR A 325 6.31 9.89 -12.50
N ASN A 326 5.03 9.71 -12.12
CA ASN A 326 4.13 8.70 -12.68
C ASN A 326 3.76 8.89 -14.16
N MET A 327 3.86 10.11 -14.69
CA MET A 327 3.45 10.41 -16.08
C MET A 327 4.61 10.74 -17.01
N PHE A 328 5.85 10.39 -16.64
CA PHE A 328 7.02 10.82 -17.39
C PHE A 328 7.32 9.98 -18.64
N THR A 329 6.60 8.87 -18.84
CA THR A 329 6.76 7.99 -20.01
C THR A 329 5.58 8.02 -20.96
N ASP A 330 5.75 7.50 -22.17
CA ASP A 330 4.70 7.36 -23.17
C ASP A 330 3.79 6.14 -22.97
N ILE A 331 4.04 5.34 -21.93
CA ILE A 331 3.14 4.27 -21.46
C ILE A 331 2.29 4.71 -20.26
N SER A 332 2.29 6.00 -19.93
CA SER A 332 1.63 6.56 -18.74
C SER A 332 0.10 6.36 -18.70
N PRO A 333 -0.52 6.33 -17.51
CA PRO A 333 0.10 6.45 -16.17
C PRO A 333 0.90 5.21 -15.77
N GLY A 334 2.10 5.40 -15.22
CA GLY A 334 2.88 4.32 -14.62
C GLY A 334 2.17 3.74 -13.39
N LEU A 335 2.17 2.42 -13.25
CA LEU A 335 1.54 1.73 -12.11
C LEU A 335 2.44 1.67 -10.87
N PHE A 336 3.75 1.62 -11.07
CA PHE A 336 4.76 1.55 -10.01
C PHE A 336 5.76 2.71 -10.17
N THR A 337 6.25 3.24 -9.04
CA THR A 337 7.10 4.44 -8.96
C THR A 337 8.51 4.16 -8.48
N HIS A 338 8.70 3.05 -7.77
CA HIS A 338 10.02 2.69 -7.25
C HIS A 338 10.17 1.17 -7.21
N VAL A 339 11.43 0.72 -7.12
CA VAL A 339 11.79 -0.69 -7.23
C VAL A 339 12.97 -1.04 -6.32
N GLY A 340 13.09 -2.33 -6.04
CA GLY A 340 14.26 -2.92 -5.38
C GLY A 340 14.44 -4.38 -5.78
N VAL A 341 15.55 -4.98 -5.37
CA VAL A 341 15.82 -6.41 -5.58
C VAL A 341 15.97 -7.08 -4.23
N VAL A 342 15.29 -8.21 -4.05
CA VAL A 342 15.48 -9.08 -2.89
C VAL A 342 16.86 -9.72 -3.01
N ALA A 343 17.69 -9.58 -2.00
CA ALA A 343 18.98 -10.23 -1.89
C ALA A 343 19.09 -10.93 -0.54
N THR A 344 20.14 -11.74 -0.38
CA THR A 344 20.47 -12.37 0.90
C THR A 344 21.84 -11.92 1.35
N GLU A 345 21.96 -11.48 2.59
CA GLU A 345 23.25 -11.16 3.22
C GLU A 345 23.42 -11.92 4.54
N VAL A 346 24.68 -12.08 4.97
CA VAL A 346 25.02 -12.53 6.33
C VAL A 346 25.67 -11.35 7.03
N GLY A 347 25.04 -10.87 8.09
CA GLY A 347 25.53 -9.73 8.86
C GLY A 347 26.79 -10.05 9.67
N GLU A 348 27.40 -9.02 10.27
CA GLU A 348 28.55 -9.18 11.19
C GLU A 348 28.20 -10.03 12.43
N ASP A 349 26.91 -10.15 12.75
CA ASP A 349 26.38 -11.00 13.80
C ASP A 349 26.20 -12.48 13.38
N GLY A 350 26.62 -12.83 12.16
CA GLY A 350 26.55 -14.19 11.62
C GLY A 350 25.16 -14.63 11.17
N LYS A 351 24.15 -13.74 11.25
CA LYS A 351 22.77 -14.07 10.89
C LYS A 351 22.48 -13.75 9.43
N ARG A 352 21.92 -14.73 8.73
CA ARG A 352 21.44 -14.58 7.35
C ARG A 352 20.09 -13.89 7.30
N ARG A 353 19.94 -12.94 6.39
CA ARG A 353 18.73 -12.12 6.22
C ARG A 353 18.35 -12.01 4.75
N PHE A 354 17.05 -11.85 4.50
CA PHE A 354 16.52 -11.37 3.23
C PHE A 354 16.34 -9.86 3.33
N VAL A 355 16.95 -9.15 2.39
CA VAL A 355 16.97 -7.68 2.35
C VAL A 355 16.47 -7.18 1.01
N ILE A 356 15.81 -6.03 1.00
CA ILE A 356 15.61 -5.23 -0.20
C ILE A 356 16.86 -4.36 -0.38
N VAL A 357 17.46 -4.47 -1.56
CA VAL A 357 18.52 -3.60 -2.04
C VAL A 357 17.93 -2.72 -3.12
N ASP A 358 17.94 -1.42 -2.90
CA ASP A 358 17.42 -0.42 -3.84
C ASP A 358 18.42 0.72 -4.05
N LEU A 359 18.08 1.63 -4.96
CA LEU A 359 18.80 2.86 -5.17
C LEU A 359 17.91 4.03 -4.78
N PRO A 360 17.99 4.51 -3.53
CA PRO A 360 17.20 5.67 -3.11
C PRO A 360 17.71 6.96 -3.74
N GLU A 361 16.82 7.95 -3.88
CA GLU A 361 17.16 9.30 -4.32
C GLU A 361 18.15 10.00 -3.38
N ARG A 362 18.06 9.68 -2.08
CA ARG A 362 18.93 10.21 -1.02
C ARG A 362 19.84 9.11 -0.48
N GLY A 363 21.06 9.50 -0.11
CA GLY A 363 22.09 8.61 0.39
C GLY A 363 23.28 8.52 -0.56
N ALA A 364 24.48 8.37 0.02
CA ALA A 364 25.73 8.22 -0.72
C ALA A 364 26.18 6.76 -0.87
N LYS A 365 25.39 5.81 -0.36
CA LYS A 365 25.65 4.37 -0.47
C LYS A 365 24.38 3.59 -0.76
N ILE A 366 24.52 2.46 -1.43
CA ILE A 366 23.45 1.48 -1.64
C ILE A 366 23.06 0.86 -0.30
N PRO A 367 21.82 1.08 0.18
CA PRO A 367 21.34 0.50 1.43
C PRO A 367 20.94 -0.98 1.25
N ALA A 368 20.77 -1.65 2.39
CA ALA A 368 20.07 -2.92 2.48
C ALA A 368 19.15 -2.86 3.71
N THR A 369 17.88 -3.14 3.52
CA THR A 369 16.86 -3.12 4.59
C THR A 369 16.19 -4.49 4.63
N ASN A 370 15.93 -5.05 5.81
CA ASN A 370 15.17 -6.29 5.92
C ASN A 370 13.84 -6.18 5.15
N VAL A 371 13.45 -7.26 4.45
CA VAL A 371 12.26 -7.24 3.59
C VAL A 371 11.00 -6.80 4.36
N ASP A 372 10.76 -7.39 5.51
CA ASP A 372 9.66 -7.06 6.42
C ASP A 372 9.67 -5.59 6.85
N ASP A 373 10.81 -5.05 7.30
CA ASP A 373 10.95 -3.63 7.68
C ASP A 373 10.69 -2.68 6.50
N TYR A 374 11.12 -3.07 5.31
CA TYR A 374 10.97 -2.26 4.11
C TYR A 374 9.51 -2.22 3.64
N LEU A 375 8.80 -3.35 3.72
CA LEU A 375 7.41 -3.46 3.31
C LEU A 375 6.44 -2.70 4.22
N LEU A 376 6.80 -2.42 5.48
CA LEU A 376 6.03 -1.52 6.36
C LEU A 376 5.91 -0.08 5.81
N ARG A 377 6.75 0.31 4.86
CA ARG A 377 6.78 1.66 4.29
C ARG A 377 5.94 1.82 3.03
N THR A 378 5.41 0.73 2.48
CA THR A 378 4.67 0.73 1.21
C THR A 378 3.32 0.07 1.39
N LEU A 379 2.27 0.65 0.78
CA LEU A 379 0.91 0.11 0.86
C LEU A 379 0.58 -0.84 -0.28
N HIS A 380 1.14 -0.61 -1.46
CA HIS A 380 0.93 -1.44 -2.63
C HIS A 380 2.25 -1.82 -3.24
N TYR A 381 2.46 -3.13 -3.34
CA TYR A 381 3.67 -3.67 -3.91
C TYR A 381 3.40 -4.99 -4.64
N MET A 382 4.31 -5.32 -5.54
CA MET A 382 4.35 -6.55 -6.32
C MET A 382 5.78 -7.09 -6.34
N PHE A 383 5.91 -8.41 -6.22
CA PHE A 383 7.15 -9.12 -6.45
C PHE A 383 7.10 -9.84 -7.79
N LEU A 384 8.06 -9.54 -8.67
CA LEU A 384 8.29 -10.26 -9.91
C LEU A 384 9.45 -11.24 -9.77
N ARG A 385 9.29 -12.44 -10.28
CA ARG A 385 10.28 -13.52 -10.23
C ARG A 385 10.57 -14.04 -11.63
N HIS A 386 11.84 -14.13 -11.97
CA HIS A 386 12.26 -14.76 -13.21
C HIS A 386 11.96 -16.27 -13.20
N ASN A 387 11.44 -16.78 -14.31
CA ASN A 387 11.05 -18.19 -14.45
C ASN A 387 12.24 -19.17 -14.42
N ASP A 388 13.41 -18.74 -14.88
CA ASP A 388 14.69 -19.47 -14.80
C ASP A 388 15.38 -19.23 -13.44
N PRO A 389 15.51 -20.26 -12.57
CA PRO A 389 16.16 -20.14 -11.27
C PRO A 389 17.63 -19.71 -11.32
N ALA A 390 18.35 -20.04 -12.39
CA ALA A 390 19.76 -19.65 -12.53
C ALA A 390 19.88 -18.14 -12.79
N VAL A 391 18.99 -17.59 -13.62
CA VAL A 391 18.88 -16.15 -13.86
C VAL A 391 18.46 -15.45 -12.56
N GLN A 392 17.45 -15.98 -11.87
CA GLN A 392 17.00 -15.46 -10.58
C GLN A 392 18.16 -15.37 -9.56
N GLN A 393 18.96 -16.43 -9.42
CA GLN A 393 20.11 -16.44 -8.51
C GLN A 393 21.15 -15.37 -8.88
N GLN A 394 21.41 -15.16 -10.17
CA GLN A 394 22.33 -14.13 -10.65
C GLN A 394 21.83 -12.72 -10.33
N LEU A 395 20.53 -12.44 -10.51
CA LEU A 395 19.93 -11.16 -10.15
C LEU A 395 20.11 -10.84 -8.66
N GLY A 396 19.86 -11.82 -7.79
CA GLY A 396 20.03 -11.66 -6.35
C GLY A 396 21.49 -11.50 -5.92
N ALA A 397 22.41 -12.23 -6.56
CA ALA A 397 23.85 -12.09 -6.32
C ALA A 397 24.38 -10.71 -6.74
N ALA A 398 23.95 -10.21 -7.90
CA ALA A 398 24.31 -8.87 -8.39
C ALA A 398 23.86 -7.78 -7.41
N ALA A 399 22.63 -7.86 -6.90
CA ALA A 399 22.14 -6.94 -5.88
C ALA A 399 22.95 -7.03 -4.58
N ALA A 400 23.26 -8.25 -4.10
CA ALA A 400 24.07 -8.47 -2.90
C ALA A 400 25.49 -7.88 -3.02
N GLU A 401 26.13 -8.00 -4.19
CA GLU A 401 27.46 -7.42 -4.44
C GLU A 401 27.49 -5.89 -4.32
N MET A 402 26.36 -5.23 -4.56
CA MET A 402 26.25 -3.78 -4.54
C MET A 402 25.96 -3.20 -3.15
N ILE A 403 25.61 -4.02 -2.15
CA ILE A 403 25.31 -3.54 -0.80
C ILE A 403 26.51 -2.75 -0.24
N GLY A 404 26.26 -1.51 0.18
CA GLY A 404 27.29 -0.62 0.74
C GLY A 404 28.21 0.06 -0.29
N ASN A 405 28.06 -0.23 -1.59
CA ASN A 405 28.75 0.51 -2.66
C ASN A 405 28.40 1.99 -2.60
N ARG A 406 29.28 2.84 -3.13
CA ARG A 406 28.97 4.27 -3.31
C ARG A 406 27.84 4.40 -4.34
N SER A 407 26.86 5.24 -4.07
CA SER A 407 25.72 5.48 -4.96
C SER A 407 25.63 6.94 -5.38
N ASN A 408 25.16 7.17 -6.61
CA ASN A 408 24.77 8.47 -7.12
C ASN A 408 23.46 8.31 -7.89
N PHE A 409 22.42 9.04 -7.48
CA PHE A 409 21.14 9.00 -8.17
C PHE A 409 21.19 9.84 -9.45
N ASP A 410 20.86 9.23 -10.58
CA ASP A 410 20.91 9.85 -11.90
C ASP A 410 19.62 10.60 -12.22
N LEU A 411 19.63 11.91 -11.98
CA LEU A 411 18.56 12.84 -12.35
C LEU A 411 18.32 12.98 -13.87
N THR A 412 19.20 12.39 -14.69
CA THR A 412 19.07 12.38 -16.17
C THR A 412 18.63 11.03 -16.74
N PHE A 413 18.31 10.07 -15.87
CA PHE A 413 17.73 8.78 -16.20
C PHE A 413 18.40 8.06 -17.40
N ARG A 414 19.74 8.10 -17.50
CA ARG A 414 20.48 7.56 -18.65
C ARG A 414 20.86 6.10 -18.44
N THR A 415 20.29 5.22 -19.27
CA THR A 415 20.64 3.79 -19.26
C THR A 415 22.05 3.53 -19.79
N SER A 416 22.63 4.43 -20.59
CA SER A 416 24.02 4.29 -21.07
C SER A 416 25.04 4.12 -19.94
N ARG A 417 24.82 4.76 -18.78
CA ARG A 417 25.70 4.64 -17.59
C ARG A 417 25.61 3.26 -16.94
N VAL A 418 24.47 2.60 -17.06
CA VAL A 418 24.30 1.22 -16.63
C VAL A 418 25.13 0.30 -17.52
N LEU A 419 25.08 0.52 -18.84
CA LEU A 419 25.83 -0.26 -19.82
C LEU A 419 27.36 -0.15 -19.65
N ASP A 420 27.86 0.97 -19.12
CA ASP A 420 29.29 1.15 -18.81
C ASP A 420 29.80 0.14 -17.76
N LEU A 421 28.92 -0.43 -16.94
CA LEU A 421 29.25 -1.45 -15.94
C LEU A 421 29.11 -2.88 -16.45
N LYS A 422 28.67 -3.08 -17.70
CA LYS A 422 28.46 -4.41 -18.26
C LYS A 422 29.77 -5.22 -18.29
N GLY A 423 29.70 -6.45 -17.78
CA GLY A 423 30.83 -7.37 -17.72
C GLY A 423 31.90 -7.03 -16.67
N LYS A 424 31.68 -6.02 -15.82
CA LYS A 424 32.58 -5.67 -14.71
C LYS A 424 32.07 -6.27 -13.39
N PRO A 425 32.95 -6.64 -12.45
CA PRO A 425 32.54 -6.95 -11.09
C PRO A 425 31.83 -5.75 -10.45
N LEU A 426 30.67 -5.96 -9.82
CA LEU A 426 29.89 -4.85 -9.26
C LEU A 426 30.38 -4.42 -7.88
N LYS A 427 30.95 -5.35 -7.11
CA LYS A 427 31.46 -5.06 -5.77
C LYS A 427 32.49 -3.91 -5.76
N GLY A 428 32.26 -2.91 -4.91
CA GLY A 428 33.13 -1.75 -4.74
C GLY A 428 33.05 -0.69 -5.84
N GLN A 429 32.21 -0.90 -6.88
CA GLN A 429 31.99 0.11 -7.91
C GLN A 429 31.13 1.26 -7.39
N THR A 430 31.28 2.44 -7.99
CA THR A 430 30.29 3.51 -7.82
C THR A 430 29.11 3.24 -8.73
N ILE A 431 27.92 3.11 -8.14
CA ILE A 431 26.67 2.86 -8.84
C ILE A 431 26.02 4.20 -9.16
N ASN A 432 26.04 4.60 -10.44
CA ASN A 432 25.46 5.85 -10.94
C ASN A 432 24.31 5.53 -11.89
N THR A 433 23.09 5.51 -11.36
CA THR A 433 21.87 5.15 -12.10
C THR A 433 20.64 5.64 -11.33
N TYR A 434 19.46 5.18 -11.67
CA TYR A 434 18.18 5.45 -10.99
C TYR A 434 17.52 4.12 -10.61
N CYS A 435 16.37 4.15 -9.94
CA CYS A 435 15.74 2.95 -9.36
C CYS A 435 15.54 1.82 -10.40
N ALA A 436 14.86 2.06 -11.52
CA ALA A 436 14.69 1.03 -12.57
C ALA A 436 16.00 0.71 -13.31
N GLY A 437 16.90 1.69 -13.44
CA GLY A 437 18.25 1.44 -13.94
C GLY A 437 19.08 0.49 -13.05
N PHE A 438 18.78 0.39 -11.75
CA PHE A 438 19.36 -0.61 -10.85
C PHE A 438 18.89 -2.04 -11.19
N LEU A 439 17.60 -2.21 -11.54
CA LEU A 439 17.11 -3.50 -12.04
C LEU A 439 17.81 -3.91 -13.33
N LEU A 440 17.97 -2.96 -14.26
CA LEU A 440 18.70 -3.18 -15.51
C LEU A 440 20.17 -3.56 -15.26
N LEU A 441 20.80 -2.94 -14.26
CA LEU A 441 22.16 -3.28 -13.82
C LEU A 441 22.26 -4.72 -13.32
N CYS A 442 21.29 -5.19 -12.53
CA CYS A 442 21.22 -6.60 -12.14
C CYS A 442 20.98 -7.51 -13.36
N ALA A 443 20.03 -7.16 -14.23
CA ALA A 443 19.67 -7.93 -15.42
C ALA A 443 20.85 -8.16 -16.38
N GLN A 444 21.70 -7.16 -16.59
CA GLN A 444 22.85 -7.28 -17.50
C GLN A 444 23.99 -8.16 -16.97
N THR A 445 23.97 -8.56 -15.68
CA THR A 445 24.90 -9.58 -15.17
C THR A 445 24.55 -10.97 -15.64
N THR A 446 23.33 -11.14 -16.15
CA THR A 446 22.84 -12.40 -16.71
C THR A 446 23.24 -12.52 -18.18
N SER A 447 23.13 -13.73 -18.73
CA SER A 447 23.34 -13.95 -20.18
C SER A 447 22.11 -13.58 -21.03
N ARG A 448 21.01 -13.15 -20.41
CA ARG A 448 19.74 -12.86 -21.06
C ARG A 448 19.73 -11.45 -21.67
N PRO A 449 19.03 -11.22 -22.80
CA PRO A 449 18.93 -9.90 -23.40
C PRO A 449 18.07 -8.95 -22.56
N ARG A 450 18.32 -7.63 -22.67
CA ARG A 450 17.51 -6.57 -22.03
C ARG A 450 16.01 -6.76 -22.28
N THR A 451 15.64 -7.11 -23.52
CA THR A 451 14.25 -7.30 -23.96
C THR A 451 13.54 -8.45 -23.27
N GLU A 452 14.26 -9.36 -22.60
CA GLU A 452 13.64 -10.37 -21.75
C GLU A 452 13.07 -9.78 -20.47
N PHE A 453 13.67 -8.71 -19.94
CA PHE A 453 13.24 -8.05 -18.69
C PHE A 453 12.41 -6.79 -18.93
N PHE A 454 12.77 -6.00 -19.95
CA PHE A 454 12.10 -4.77 -20.35
C PHE A 454 11.78 -4.88 -21.85
N PRO A 455 10.70 -5.61 -22.21
CA PRO A 455 10.40 -5.92 -23.61
C PRO A 455 9.83 -4.74 -24.40
N ILE A 456 9.22 -3.78 -23.71
CA ILE A 456 8.62 -2.59 -24.34
C ILE A 456 9.62 -1.43 -24.27
N PRO A 457 10.00 -0.83 -25.41
CA PRO A 457 10.73 0.43 -25.42
C PRO A 457 9.86 1.56 -24.85
N GLU A 458 10.40 2.34 -23.93
CA GLU A 458 9.72 3.48 -23.32
C GLU A 458 10.41 4.78 -23.72
N TYR A 459 9.61 5.82 -23.93
CA TYR A 459 10.08 7.14 -24.30
C TYR A 459 9.51 8.17 -23.33
N ALA A 460 10.10 9.36 -23.31
CA ALA A 460 9.52 10.47 -22.58
C ALA A 460 8.09 10.75 -23.06
N ALA A 461 7.23 11.16 -22.13
CA ALA A 461 5.90 11.62 -22.49
C ALA A 461 5.97 12.76 -23.53
N GLY A 462 4.94 12.86 -24.38
CA GLY A 462 4.86 13.88 -25.42
C GLY A 462 4.64 15.30 -24.89
N GLY A 463 4.16 16.20 -25.76
CA GLY A 463 3.80 17.57 -25.39
C GLY A 463 4.96 18.39 -24.83
N ASN A 464 4.73 19.08 -23.73
CA ASN A 464 5.71 19.94 -23.06
C ASN A 464 6.64 19.20 -22.10
N CYS A 465 6.45 17.90 -21.85
CA CYS A 465 7.10 17.13 -20.79
C CYS A 465 8.62 17.29 -20.80
N LEU A 466 9.28 16.97 -21.92
CA LEU A 466 10.74 17.10 -22.06
C LEU A 466 11.24 18.53 -21.79
N SER A 467 10.50 19.54 -22.25
CA SER A 467 10.88 20.94 -22.06
C SER A 467 10.75 21.36 -20.59
N ASN A 468 9.74 20.87 -19.90
CA ASN A 468 9.48 21.15 -18.49
C ASN A 468 10.46 20.38 -17.58
N LEU A 469 10.76 19.11 -17.88
CA LEU A 469 11.82 18.35 -17.18
C LEU A 469 13.16 19.07 -17.25
N LYS A 470 13.51 19.64 -18.40
CA LYS A 470 14.74 20.40 -18.57
C LYS A 470 14.80 21.63 -17.65
N LYS A 471 13.66 22.28 -17.37
CA LYS A 471 13.60 23.41 -16.42
C LYS A 471 13.90 22.96 -14.98
N LEU A 472 13.56 21.72 -14.65
CA LEU A 472 13.89 21.07 -13.37
C LEU A 472 15.34 20.55 -13.31
N GLY A 473 16.11 20.66 -14.40
CA GLY A 473 17.43 20.01 -14.51
C GLY A 473 17.36 18.50 -14.72
N LEU A 474 16.17 17.96 -15.03
CA LEU A 474 15.94 16.57 -15.33
C LEU A 474 15.98 16.33 -16.85
N ALA A 475 16.25 15.09 -17.24
CA ALA A 475 16.13 14.64 -18.63
C ALA A 475 15.83 13.14 -18.63
N ILE A 476 15.16 12.66 -19.67
CA ILE A 476 14.97 11.23 -19.90
C ILE A 476 15.93 10.81 -21.00
N GLY A 477 16.78 9.82 -20.70
CA GLY A 477 17.73 9.30 -21.67
C GLY A 477 17.04 8.46 -22.76
N ASP A 478 17.75 8.27 -23.87
CA ASP A 478 17.36 7.26 -24.86
C ASP A 478 17.35 5.87 -24.20
N ASP A 479 16.41 5.00 -24.57
CA ASP A 479 16.27 3.64 -24.05
C ASP A 479 15.94 3.57 -22.54
N PHE A 480 15.19 4.56 -22.03
CA PHE A 480 14.67 4.59 -20.66
C PHE A 480 13.90 3.31 -20.28
N VAL A 481 13.95 2.95 -19.00
CA VAL A 481 13.12 1.89 -18.41
C VAL A 481 12.38 2.44 -17.21
N SER A 482 11.06 2.26 -17.13
CA SER A 482 10.33 2.60 -15.92
C SER A 482 10.29 1.41 -14.95
N PRO A 483 9.98 1.65 -13.67
CA PRO A 483 9.53 0.61 -12.76
C PRO A 483 8.44 -0.28 -13.36
N SER A 484 7.47 0.33 -14.06
CA SER A 484 6.31 -0.36 -14.63
C SER A 484 6.65 -1.21 -15.84
N GLY A 485 7.66 -0.85 -16.64
CA GLY A 485 8.07 -1.57 -17.84
C GLY A 485 8.39 -3.06 -17.59
N ALA A 486 8.87 -3.40 -16.39
CA ALA A 486 9.20 -4.78 -16.03
C ALA A 486 7.98 -5.71 -15.98
N ILE A 487 6.76 -5.19 -15.73
CA ILE A 487 5.57 -6.05 -15.60
C ILE A 487 5.22 -6.74 -16.91
N PHE A 488 5.57 -6.13 -18.04
CA PHE A 488 5.24 -6.64 -19.38
C PHE A 488 6.14 -7.82 -19.81
N SER A 489 7.19 -8.14 -19.04
CA SER A 489 8.05 -9.30 -19.33
C SER A 489 7.28 -10.62 -19.20
N PRO A 490 7.25 -11.45 -20.26
CA PRO A 490 6.71 -12.81 -20.18
C PRO A 490 7.58 -13.76 -19.35
N ALA A 491 8.86 -13.43 -19.14
CA ALA A 491 9.81 -14.22 -18.35
C ALA A 491 9.68 -13.97 -16.83
N LEU A 492 8.98 -12.90 -16.44
CA LEU A 492 8.73 -12.53 -15.05
C LEU A 492 7.31 -12.91 -14.60
N GLU A 493 7.22 -13.78 -13.61
CA GLU A 493 5.98 -14.16 -12.95
C GLU A 493 5.72 -13.33 -11.70
N ILE A 494 4.45 -13.09 -11.37
CA ILE A 494 4.08 -12.46 -10.11
C ILE A 494 4.27 -13.50 -9.00
N ALA A 495 5.29 -13.33 -8.16
CA ALA A 495 5.57 -14.20 -7.02
C ALA A 495 4.70 -13.88 -5.81
N GLY A 496 4.23 -12.65 -5.71
CA GLY A 496 3.39 -12.14 -4.63
C GLY A 496 3.01 -10.70 -4.87
N ARG A 497 1.92 -10.24 -4.26
CA ARG A 497 1.48 -8.84 -4.31
C ARG A 497 0.67 -8.54 -3.07
N ARG A 498 0.68 -7.28 -2.63
CA ARG A 498 -0.22 -6.79 -1.59
C ARG A 498 -1.07 -5.69 -2.16
N GLU A 499 -2.38 -5.90 -2.17
CA GLU A 499 -3.34 -4.88 -2.57
C GLU A 499 -3.33 -3.73 -1.56
N PRO A 500 -3.41 -2.47 -2.02
CA PRO A 500 -3.51 -1.33 -1.12
C PRO A 500 -4.80 -1.43 -0.30
N MET A 501 -4.71 -1.06 0.97
CA MET A 501 -5.88 -0.55 1.67
C MET A 501 -6.19 0.83 1.08
N TYR A 502 -7.39 0.99 0.51
CA TYR A 502 -7.85 2.29 0.03
C TYR A 502 -7.80 3.29 1.19
N SER A 503 -7.16 4.43 0.93
CA SER A 503 -6.92 5.49 1.90
C SER A 503 -7.36 6.81 1.23
N PRO A 504 -8.48 7.40 1.68
CA PRO A 504 -9.05 8.59 1.04
C PRO A 504 -8.11 9.80 1.10
N ASP A 505 -7.32 9.90 2.18
CA ASP A 505 -6.27 10.91 2.33
C ASP A 505 -5.18 10.76 1.27
N ARG A 506 -4.78 9.53 0.93
CA ARG A 506 -3.86 9.28 -0.18
C ARG A 506 -4.46 9.57 -1.54
N GLN A 507 -5.77 9.35 -1.72
CA GLN A 507 -6.45 9.72 -2.96
C GLN A 507 -6.33 11.23 -3.23
N VAL A 508 -6.47 12.08 -2.20
CA VAL A 508 -6.24 13.52 -2.32
C VAL A 508 -4.80 13.81 -2.78
N LYS A 509 -3.82 13.18 -2.13
CA LYS A 509 -2.39 13.36 -2.45
C LYS A 509 -2.05 12.89 -3.87
N GLU A 510 -2.55 11.73 -4.27
CA GLU A 510 -2.36 11.18 -5.62
C GLU A 510 -3.03 12.06 -6.68
N ALA A 511 -4.26 12.54 -6.44
CA ALA A 511 -4.95 13.45 -7.35
C ALA A 511 -4.20 14.78 -7.60
N VAL A 512 -3.46 15.28 -6.60
CA VAL A 512 -2.59 16.46 -6.73
C VAL A 512 -1.33 16.14 -7.54
N TYR A 513 -0.67 15.02 -7.27
CA TYR A 513 0.50 14.60 -8.04
C TYR A 513 0.17 14.25 -9.49
N ASP A 514 -0.95 13.55 -9.73
CA ASP A 514 -1.41 13.20 -11.07
C ASP A 514 -1.74 14.45 -11.87
N HIS A 515 -2.38 15.46 -11.25
CA HIS A 515 -2.61 16.76 -11.89
C HIS A 515 -1.31 17.45 -12.26
N PHE A 516 -0.34 17.54 -11.35
CA PHE A 516 0.98 18.08 -11.67
C PHE A 516 1.61 17.35 -12.86
N ALA A 517 1.52 16.02 -12.88
CA ALA A 517 2.12 15.19 -13.90
C ALA A 517 1.41 15.34 -15.27
N VAL A 518 0.09 15.53 -15.31
CA VAL A 518 -0.69 15.90 -16.51
C VAL A 518 -0.30 17.30 -17.00
N SER A 519 -0.27 18.31 -16.13
CA SER A 519 0.12 19.68 -16.49
C SER A 519 1.56 19.76 -16.99
N MET A 520 2.47 18.88 -16.54
CA MET A 520 3.82 18.77 -17.09
C MET A 520 3.83 18.41 -18.58
N VAL A 521 2.82 17.69 -19.07
CA VAL A 521 2.63 17.32 -20.49
C VAL A 521 1.88 18.42 -21.24
N GLU A 522 0.81 18.93 -20.67
CA GLU A 522 -0.15 19.81 -21.36
C GLU A 522 0.24 21.29 -21.31
N GLU A 523 0.92 21.73 -20.24
CA GLU A 523 1.13 23.14 -19.93
C GLU A 523 2.62 23.50 -19.84
N THR A 524 2.92 24.78 -19.70
CA THR A 524 4.30 25.27 -19.58
C THR A 524 4.63 25.46 -18.10
N LEU A 525 5.59 24.70 -17.58
CA LEU A 525 6.05 24.85 -16.20
C LEU A 525 6.79 26.19 -16.02
N HIS A 526 6.40 26.94 -15.00
CA HIS A 526 7.04 28.17 -14.54
C HIS A 526 7.51 27.98 -13.09
N PRO A 527 8.73 27.43 -12.85
CA PRO A 527 9.24 27.28 -11.50
C PRO A 527 9.32 28.64 -10.78
N ALA A 528 8.69 28.73 -9.61
CA ALA A 528 8.66 29.94 -8.79
C ALA A 528 9.28 29.66 -7.40
N PRO A 529 10.63 29.45 -7.33
CA PRO A 529 11.30 29.16 -6.08
C PRO A 529 11.16 30.32 -5.10
N ASP A 530 10.98 30.01 -3.82
CA ASP A 530 11.05 31.03 -2.78
C ASP A 530 12.50 31.54 -2.56
N LEU A 531 12.67 32.53 -1.68
CA LEU A 531 14.00 33.11 -1.42
C LEU A 531 15.00 32.05 -0.92
N SER A 532 14.56 31.12 -0.08
CA SER A 532 15.42 30.07 0.47
C SER A 532 15.85 29.06 -0.61
N GLN A 533 14.91 28.66 -1.46
CA GLN A 533 15.15 27.76 -2.60
C GLN A 533 16.07 28.43 -3.64
N ALA A 534 15.84 29.70 -3.97
CA ALA A 534 16.69 30.47 -4.88
C ALA A 534 18.13 30.65 -4.34
N MET A 535 18.28 30.82 -3.02
CA MET A 535 19.59 30.84 -2.37
C MET A 535 20.28 29.47 -2.43
N LEU A 536 19.55 28.38 -2.20
CA LEU A 536 20.08 27.01 -2.30
C LEU A 536 20.53 26.70 -3.72
N GLU A 537 19.72 27.02 -4.73
CA GLU A 537 20.09 26.87 -6.15
C GLU A 537 21.35 27.68 -6.51
N SER A 538 21.45 28.92 -6.00
CA SER A 538 22.62 29.77 -6.22
C SER A 538 23.87 29.19 -5.57
N ALA A 539 23.75 28.69 -4.34
CA ALA A 539 24.84 28.01 -3.65
C ALA A 539 25.28 26.72 -4.38
N ALA A 540 24.34 25.93 -4.86
CA ALA A 540 24.59 24.73 -5.65
C ALA A 540 25.29 25.04 -6.99
N ARG A 541 24.92 26.15 -7.65
CA ARG A 541 25.59 26.63 -8.85
C ARG A 541 27.04 27.05 -8.57
N ILE A 542 27.30 27.76 -7.49
CA ILE A 542 28.67 28.13 -7.07
C ILE A 542 29.50 26.89 -6.73
N ALA A 543 28.87 25.86 -6.15
CA ALA A 543 29.52 24.59 -5.81
C ALA A 543 30.06 23.81 -7.03
N LYS A 544 29.61 24.13 -8.26
CA LYS A 544 30.23 23.59 -9.48
C LYS A 544 31.70 23.98 -9.61
N GLN A 545 32.08 25.15 -9.10
CA GLN A 545 33.45 25.68 -9.18
C GLN A 545 34.21 25.56 -7.85
N ASN A 546 33.54 25.19 -6.76
CA ASN A 546 34.15 25.09 -5.42
C ASN A 546 33.95 23.70 -4.80
N ALA A 547 35.03 22.92 -4.72
CA ALA A 547 35.00 21.54 -4.21
C ALA A 547 34.62 21.45 -2.72
N TRP A 548 35.04 22.41 -1.90
CA TRP A 548 34.71 22.45 -0.47
C TRP A 548 33.22 22.69 -0.27
N LEU A 549 32.66 23.69 -0.97
CA LEU A 549 31.23 23.99 -0.91
C LEU A 549 30.38 22.81 -1.42
N ARG A 550 30.84 22.13 -2.48
CA ARG A 550 30.17 20.91 -3.00
C ARG A 550 30.12 19.80 -1.96
N GLN A 551 31.24 19.51 -1.30
CA GLN A 551 31.27 18.49 -0.24
C GLN A 551 30.38 18.88 0.95
N PHE A 552 30.40 20.16 1.32
CA PHE A 552 29.56 20.67 2.40
C PHE A 552 28.07 20.51 2.08
N LEU A 553 27.62 21.00 0.91
CA LEU A 553 26.22 20.89 0.48
C LEU A 553 25.79 19.44 0.29
N ALA A 554 26.63 18.60 -0.32
CA ALA A 554 26.31 17.18 -0.50
C ALA A 554 26.14 16.47 0.86
N ARG A 555 27.03 16.75 1.83
CA ARG A 555 26.93 16.20 3.19
C ARG A 555 25.69 16.72 3.92
N ALA A 556 25.38 18.01 3.81
CA ALA A 556 24.22 18.62 4.46
C ALA A 556 22.90 18.02 3.96
N ASN A 557 22.84 17.63 2.69
CA ASN A 557 21.66 17.05 2.05
C ASN A 557 21.68 15.51 1.99
N ASN A 558 22.71 14.86 2.58
CA ASN A 558 22.92 13.42 2.54
C ASN A 558 22.89 12.83 1.11
N VAL A 559 23.57 13.47 0.17
CA VAL A 559 23.72 13.01 -1.23
C VAL A 559 25.19 12.83 -1.61
N SER A 560 25.46 12.17 -2.73
CA SER A 560 26.82 12.06 -3.26
C SER A 560 27.36 13.44 -3.66
N PRO A 561 28.66 13.74 -3.39
CA PRO A 561 29.31 14.95 -3.88
C PRO A 561 29.56 14.93 -5.40
N GLU A 562 29.33 13.79 -6.07
CA GLU A 562 29.39 13.62 -7.51
C GLU A 562 28.02 13.84 -8.19
N MET A 563 26.94 14.04 -7.42
CA MET A 563 25.62 14.43 -7.93
C MET A 563 25.66 15.84 -8.54
N ASP A 564 24.86 16.07 -9.59
CA ASP A 564 24.63 17.44 -10.09
C ASP A 564 23.76 18.22 -9.11
N LEU A 565 24.41 18.84 -8.12
CA LEU A 565 23.75 19.57 -7.05
C LEU A 565 22.85 20.71 -7.56
N GLU A 566 23.14 21.30 -8.71
CA GLU A 566 22.29 22.35 -9.27
C GLU A 566 20.97 21.77 -9.78
N SER A 567 21.03 20.68 -10.52
CA SER A 567 19.84 19.97 -11.00
C SER A 567 19.04 19.39 -9.83
N ALA A 568 19.74 18.85 -8.82
CA ALA A 568 19.10 18.40 -7.58
C ALA A 568 18.37 19.53 -6.84
N ALA A 569 18.99 20.72 -6.72
CA ALA A 569 18.36 21.86 -6.05
C ALA A 569 17.11 22.38 -6.80
N LYS A 570 17.16 22.42 -8.15
CA LYS A 570 16.02 22.81 -8.99
C LYS A 570 14.85 21.83 -8.87
N ALA A 571 15.14 20.54 -8.96
CA ALA A 571 14.13 19.50 -8.78
C ALA A 571 13.55 19.55 -7.36
N ALA A 572 14.40 19.67 -6.33
CA ALA A 572 13.97 19.75 -4.93
C ALA A 572 13.04 20.95 -4.68
N ALA A 573 13.32 22.13 -5.22
CA ALA A 573 12.47 23.31 -5.03
C ALA A 573 11.02 23.10 -5.51
N VAL A 574 10.85 22.42 -6.65
CA VAL A 574 9.51 22.11 -7.17
C VAL A 574 8.86 20.98 -6.40
N ILE A 575 9.60 19.91 -6.11
CA ILE A 575 9.07 18.74 -5.39
C ILE A 575 8.67 19.11 -3.95
N GLU A 576 9.47 19.88 -3.22
CA GLU A 576 9.15 20.31 -1.86
C GLU A 576 7.88 21.17 -1.81
N THR A 577 7.70 22.05 -2.80
CA THR A 577 6.49 22.87 -2.92
C THR A 577 5.28 22.02 -3.25
N LEU A 578 5.43 21.08 -4.19
CA LEU A 578 4.39 20.13 -4.57
C LEU A 578 3.98 19.22 -3.39
N ASP A 579 4.96 18.68 -2.66
CA ASP A 579 4.75 17.90 -1.44
C ASP A 579 4.04 18.72 -0.37
N ALA A 580 4.43 19.98 -0.17
CA ALA A 580 3.79 20.88 0.79
C ALA A 580 2.31 21.13 0.43
N ILE A 581 1.99 21.33 -0.85
CA ILE A 581 0.61 21.49 -1.34
C ILE A 581 -0.17 20.19 -1.13
N ALA A 582 0.39 19.05 -1.54
CA ALA A 582 -0.27 17.75 -1.41
C ALA A 582 -0.52 17.37 0.06
N ASP A 583 0.47 17.55 0.94
CA ASP A 583 0.38 17.25 2.37
C ASP A 583 -0.56 18.21 3.10
N ALA A 584 -0.60 19.50 2.70
CA ALA A 584 -1.53 20.46 3.27
C ALA A 584 -2.99 20.08 2.96
N ASN A 585 -3.29 19.70 1.71
CA ASN A 585 -4.63 19.30 1.30
C ASN A 585 -5.04 17.94 1.89
N MET A 586 -4.12 16.97 1.95
CA MET A 586 -4.31 15.71 2.68
C MET A 586 -4.62 15.95 4.17
N SER A 587 -3.85 16.82 4.83
CA SER A 587 -4.09 17.19 6.24
C SER A 587 -5.43 17.92 6.41
N GLY A 588 -5.79 18.80 5.47
CA GLY A 588 -7.08 19.49 5.43
C GLY A 588 -8.25 18.51 5.34
N PHE A 589 -8.14 17.50 4.48
CA PHE A 589 -9.11 16.41 4.37
C PHE A 589 -9.28 15.65 5.68
N LEU A 590 -8.16 15.21 6.29
CA LEU A 590 -8.21 14.45 7.54
C LEU A 590 -8.89 15.24 8.66
N LYS A 591 -8.54 16.52 8.82
CA LYS A 591 -9.14 17.40 9.83
C LYS A 591 -10.62 17.68 9.56
N ALA A 592 -11.02 17.82 8.30
CA ALA A 592 -12.42 17.99 7.94
C ALA A 592 -13.23 16.72 8.24
N ARG A 593 -12.75 15.55 7.81
CA ARG A 593 -13.41 14.27 8.11
C ARG A 593 -13.55 14.06 9.62
N GLU A 594 -12.47 14.30 10.37
CA GLU A 594 -12.49 14.22 11.83
C GLU A 594 -13.54 15.16 12.44
N ALA A 595 -13.64 16.40 11.95
CA ALA A 595 -14.65 17.35 12.39
C ALA A 595 -16.09 16.88 12.12
N PHE A 596 -16.34 16.09 11.08
CA PHE A 596 -17.67 15.54 10.79
C PHE A 596 -18.06 14.40 11.75
N VAL A 597 -17.09 13.55 12.10
CA VAL A 597 -17.34 12.36 12.95
C VAL A 597 -17.21 12.65 14.46
N ALA A 598 -16.67 13.80 14.85
CA ALA A 598 -16.44 14.15 16.25
C ALA A 598 -17.72 14.37 17.10
N GLY A 599 -18.91 14.22 16.52
CA GLY A 599 -20.18 14.34 17.26
C GLY A 599 -20.51 15.77 17.73
N PRO A 600 -21.49 15.94 18.64
CA PRO A 600 -21.87 17.26 19.15
C PRO A 600 -20.72 17.95 19.90
N LEU A 601 -20.53 19.26 19.70
CA LEU A 601 -19.45 20.01 20.35
C LEU A 601 -19.53 19.95 21.88
N GLU A 602 -20.74 19.84 22.43
CA GLU A 602 -20.95 19.76 23.87
C GLU A 602 -20.44 18.43 24.45
N ALA A 603 -20.64 17.32 23.74
CA ALA A 603 -20.12 16.01 24.14
C ALA A 603 -18.58 16.01 24.14
N LEU A 604 -17.95 16.66 23.15
CA LEU A 604 -16.50 16.82 23.11
C LEU A 604 -15.94 17.63 24.28
N ARG A 605 -16.63 18.70 24.68
CA ARG A 605 -16.25 19.48 25.88
C ARG A 605 -16.37 18.63 27.14
N GLN A 606 -17.45 17.86 27.27
CA GLN A 606 -17.67 16.97 28.39
C GLN A 606 -16.64 15.83 28.47
N SER A 607 -16.11 15.38 27.32
CA SER A 607 -15.01 14.40 27.27
C SER A 607 -13.63 15.02 27.52
N GLY A 608 -13.54 16.31 27.89
CA GLY A 608 -12.29 16.99 28.22
C GLY A 608 -11.47 17.48 27.02
N ALA A 609 -12.07 17.63 25.84
CA ALA A 609 -11.38 18.24 24.70
C ALA A 609 -11.00 19.71 24.99
N SER A 610 -9.82 20.15 24.50
CA SER A 610 -9.37 21.53 24.69
C SER A 610 -10.21 22.52 23.87
N GLU A 611 -10.29 23.77 24.32
CA GLU A 611 -10.98 24.84 23.56
C GLU A 611 -10.37 25.07 22.18
N GLN A 612 -9.05 24.89 22.04
CA GLN A 612 -8.39 24.91 20.75
C GLN A 612 -8.95 23.83 19.81
N ARG A 613 -9.10 22.60 20.31
CA ARG A 613 -9.63 21.48 19.53
C ARG A 613 -11.08 21.73 19.11
N VAL A 614 -11.90 22.27 20.00
CA VAL A 614 -13.28 22.65 19.72
C VAL A 614 -13.36 23.75 18.67
N ALA A 615 -12.49 24.76 18.74
CA ALA A 615 -12.40 25.82 17.75
C ALA A 615 -11.97 25.30 16.37
N GLU A 616 -10.98 24.40 16.32
CA GLU A 616 -10.55 23.74 15.08
C GLU A 616 -11.71 22.97 14.42
N ILE A 617 -12.42 22.12 15.17
CA ILE A 617 -13.59 21.37 14.66
C ILE A 617 -14.67 22.33 14.13
N THR A 618 -14.94 23.41 14.87
CA THR A 618 -15.92 24.42 14.47
C THR A 618 -15.53 25.09 13.16
N GLN A 619 -14.24 25.43 12.99
CA GLN A 619 -13.73 26.05 11.77
C GLN A 619 -13.92 25.14 10.55
N TYR A 620 -13.63 23.84 10.67
CA TYR A 620 -13.82 22.90 9.55
C TYR A 620 -15.30 22.70 9.21
N ARG A 621 -16.19 22.64 10.21
CA ARG A 621 -17.65 22.59 9.99
C ARG A 621 -18.17 23.85 9.29
N GLN A 622 -17.63 25.02 9.64
CA GLN A 622 -17.98 26.28 8.99
C GLN A 622 -17.47 26.37 7.55
N ARG A 623 -16.23 25.91 7.30
CA ARG A 623 -15.67 25.83 5.94
C ARG A 623 -16.53 24.97 5.02
N HIS A 624 -17.05 23.87 5.56
CA HIS A 624 -17.88 22.89 4.84
C HIS A 624 -19.35 22.97 5.25
N ALA A 625 -19.88 24.18 5.46
CA ALA A 625 -21.20 24.38 6.07
C ALA A 625 -22.34 23.66 5.33
N ASP A 626 -22.33 23.65 3.99
CA ASP A 626 -23.34 22.94 3.19
C ASP A 626 -23.29 21.42 3.45
N LEU A 627 -22.11 20.82 3.30
CA LEU A 627 -21.90 19.39 3.56
C LEU A 627 -22.24 19.03 5.00
N TRP A 628 -21.86 19.86 5.97
CA TRP A 628 -22.17 19.67 7.38
C TRP A 628 -23.68 19.70 7.64
N ASN A 629 -24.40 20.66 7.05
CA ASN A 629 -25.86 20.77 7.20
C ASN A 629 -26.59 19.55 6.61
N ARG A 630 -26.15 19.05 5.45
CA ARG A 630 -26.69 17.83 4.85
C ARG A 630 -26.35 16.58 5.66
N TRP A 631 -25.14 16.51 6.22
CA TRP A 631 -24.70 15.43 7.10
C TRP A 631 -25.55 15.33 8.37
N ILE A 632 -25.73 16.43 9.10
CA ILE A 632 -26.56 16.42 10.32
C ILE A 632 -28.05 16.20 10.03
N ALA A 633 -28.50 16.50 8.81
CA ALA A 633 -29.86 16.23 8.35
C ALA A 633 -30.05 14.78 7.86
N GLY A 634 -29.00 13.94 7.87
CA GLY A 634 -29.04 12.57 7.37
C GLY A 634 -29.25 12.47 5.85
N GLN A 635 -28.96 13.54 5.11
CA GLN A 635 -29.12 13.61 3.65
C GLN A 635 -27.84 13.20 2.89
N LEU A 636 -26.81 12.81 3.62
CA LEU A 636 -25.47 12.57 3.09
C LEU A 636 -24.94 11.30 3.75
N SER A 637 -24.71 10.26 2.95
CA SER A 637 -24.13 9.02 3.45
C SER A 637 -22.67 9.23 3.87
N PRO A 638 -22.09 8.37 4.73
CA PRO A 638 -20.67 8.42 5.04
C PRO A 638 -19.77 8.35 3.79
N ARG A 639 -20.19 7.60 2.76
CA ARG A 639 -19.51 7.53 1.47
C ARG A 639 -19.57 8.88 0.73
N ASP A 640 -20.75 9.44 0.55
CA ASP A 640 -20.91 10.69 -0.21
C ASP A 640 -20.17 11.84 0.46
N MET A 641 -20.11 11.82 1.81
CA MET A 641 -19.39 12.80 2.60
C MET A 641 -17.88 12.70 2.33
N ARG A 642 -17.36 11.47 2.35
CA ARG A 642 -15.96 11.19 2.01
C ARG A 642 -15.63 11.67 0.59
N ILE A 643 -16.45 11.31 -0.40
CA ILE A 643 -16.22 11.68 -1.81
C ILE A 643 -16.20 13.20 -1.95
N ALA A 644 -17.21 13.89 -1.42
CA ALA A 644 -17.29 15.35 -1.51
C ALA A 644 -16.08 16.05 -0.86
N LEU A 645 -15.59 15.55 0.28
CA LEU A 645 -14.38 16.08 0.91
C LEU A 645 -13.12 15.77 0.10
N VAL A 646 -12.99 14.55 -0.46
CA VAL A 646 -11.86 14.20 -1.34
C VAL A 646 -11.85 15.11 -2.56
N ASP A 647 -12.99 15.30 -3.23
CA ASP A 647 -13.11 16.16 -4.41
C ASP A 647 -12.72 17.60 -4.09
N PHE A 648 -13.22 18.15 -2.98
CA PHE A 648 -12.91 19.51 -2.55
C PHE A 648 -11.40 19.71 -2.35
N TYR A 649 -10.75 18.84 -1.56
CA TYR A 649 -9.33 19.00 -1.24
C TYR A 649 -8.41 18.62 -2.41
N SER A 650 -8.84 17.71 -3.28
CA SER A 650 -8.15 17.43 -4.54
C SER A 650 -8.19 18.65 -5.44
N GLN A 651 -9.37 19.23 -5.69
CA GLN A 651 -9.52 20.42 -6.53
C GLN A 651 -8.77 21.61 -5.97
N GLN A 652 -8.85 21.86 -4.65
CA GLN A 652 -8.09 22.92 -4.01
C GLN A 652 -6.57 22.74 -4.22
N GLY A 653 -6.05 21.52 -4.14
CA GLY A 653 -4.65 21.24 -4.41
C GLY A 653 -4.28 21.46 -5.87
N ARG A 654 -5.14 21.09 -6.82
CA ARG A 654 -4.96 21.36 -8.26
C ARG A 654 -4.88 22.86 -8.54
N ASP A 655 -5.84 23.63 -8.03
CA ASP A 655 -5.87 25.09 -8.19
C ASP A 655 -4.60 25.76 -7.63
N GLN A 656 -4.11 25.28 -6.47
CA GLN A 656 -2.87 25.76 -5.87
C GLN A 656 -1.63 25.44 -6.72
N LEU A 657 -1.60 24.26 -7.37
CA LEU A 657 -0.53 23.91 -8.30
C LEU A 657 -0.55 24.78 -9.55
N ASP A 658 -1.73 25.00 -10.11
CA ASP A 658 -1.90 25.84 -11.28
C ASP A 658 -1.44 27.26 -10.95
N GLU A 659 -1.92 27.86 -9.86
CA GLU A 659 -1.46 29.18 -9.41
C GLU A 659 0.06 29.24 -9.23
N LYS A 660 0.65 28.18 -8.66
CA LYS A 660 2.07 28.17 -8.28
C LYS A 660 3.02 27.89 -9.45
N PHE A 661 2.62 27.05 -10.40
CA PHE A 661 3.53 26.47 -11.39
C PHE A 661 3.10 26.66 -12.84
N PHE A 662 1.81 26.77 -13.13
CA PHE A 662 1.29 26.76 -14.51
C PHE A 662 0.46 28.00 -14.88
N GLY A 663 0.23 28.88 -13.92
CA GLY A 663 -0.41 30.17 -14.11
C GLY A 663 0.42 31.12 -14.97
N PRO A 664 -0.17 32.25 -15.40
CA PRO A 664 0.53 33.24 -16.20
C PRO A 664 1.78 33.70 -15.45
N ALA A 665 2.92 33.69 -16.14
CA ALA A 665 4.21 34.07 -15.56
C ALA A 665 4.06 35.40 -14.80
N ALA A 666 4.43 35.39 -13.52
CA ALA A 666 4.44 36.61 -12.71
C ALA A 666 5.27 37.70 -13.42
N PRO A 667 4.75 38.93 -13.56
CA PRO A 667 5.36 39.98 -14.36
C PRO A 667 6.75 40.42 -13.90
#